data_AF-A0A8D5A0L6-F1
#
_entry.id   AF-A0A8D5A0L6-F1
#
_cell.length_a   1.000
_cell.length_b   1.000
_cell.length_c   1.000
_cell.angle_alpha   90.00
_cell.angle_beta   90.00
_cell.angle_gamma   90.00
#
_symmetry.space_group_name_H-M   'P 1'
#
loop_
_entity.id
_entity.type
_entity.pdbx_description
1 polymer ?
#
loop_
_entity_poly.entity_id
_entity_poly.type
_entity_poly.pdbx_seq_one_letter_code
_entity_poly.pdbx_strand_id
1 'polypeptide(L)'
;MKNGKVFLRLSVIALLLACTSGTIVQAEDVSGKVNEVSESAEDTVYGGNAADGSALNNQLSITKEASVNGSAYSGYSSNGEASGNTLKITRTGTIYESAEGGYVNSGSGAVSCNKVFMESGEVVQSINSGSTGGSGDATGNSIELSGGTVTVSVYGGVSAGGNAKGNSVTIGGGSIDAKAGNVYGGVTLTSESAESSGNYLYIKESGTVDANAYGGYSGFGSALKNIVTMTGGTVGDCLYGGRVSEKSNGEASYNEVTISGGTVSNDVIGGYSQNGDVIGNKVTVEGTATVKGTDYSDVYGSYSIDGKASGNQVQMTGGSVQSEISGAFSYKGDAINNTLTISGGTVDGYASGGSSDAGAVTGNIITISENGTIKNDAVGGLLSEGTKGTSGNQAIMTGGSVGGNLIGGYIMISSPSNADNTVTVTGGTFGEETSVYGGYTEEGDASGNKVTIQDVTVNGYAEGGYSGGGSVTGNTLAISGNSYVKENAYGGLLYFADGTVSGNKVLLSGGTVSGQAAGGMSFLGDAVEVSGNEITVTGGTIEEGVYGGLAQLGGNASGNTVTISGGTINKYVYGGSADSGTASNNTVNIYGGTFKSDTRLYGGFSDDSSGNTLNFYTKGITVDKLGYFQNLSFYVPEDTTAGETILTVTSTADVSGASIRASVYDSMKMSPGDTITLIDGRSGLTAEDTDYGMMSGSSTVTDAAFLRREVNIRKDGDKVILEVPEDSVPSLLSDTKLLAEAREASIETLWNASDIVFSFVLVDSCRTHPSAASIFAMKRDRISIRPA
;
A
#
# COMPACT_ATOMS: atom_id res chain seq x y z
N MET A 1 60.83 42.03 -87.36
CA MET A 1 60.72 43.17 -88.29
C MET A 1 59.25 43.44 -88.56
N LYS A 2 58.82 44.72 -88.69
CA LYS A 2 57.44 45.19 -88.95
C LYS A 2 56.44 44.86 -87.80
N ASN A 3 55.56 45.74 -87.29
CA ASN A 3 54.81 46.94 -87.72
C ASN A 3 53.42 46.66 -88.34
N GLY A 4 52.39 47.37 -87.82
CA GLY A 4 50.96 47.28 -88.20
C GLY A 4 50.20 46.26 -87.35
N LYS A 5 49.28 46.58 -86.42
CA LYS A 5 48.45 47.77 -86.16
C LYS A 5 47.29 48.01 -87.16
N VAL A 6 46.12 47.47 -86.82
CA VAL A 6 44.77 47.99 -87.13
C VAL A 6 43.98 47.99 -85.80
N PHE A 7 42.91 48.78 -85.67
CA PHE A 7 42.44 49.36 -84.39
C PHE A 7 40.90 49.50 -84.34
N LEU A 8 40.33 49.68 -83.13
CA LEU A 8 38.90 49.89 -82.79
C LEU A 8 38.03 48.62 -82.99
N ARG A 9 36.93 48.34 -82.27
CA ARG A 9 36.27 48.77 -80.99
C ARG A 9 35.20 47.68 -80.70
N LEU A 10 34.68 47.36 -79.50
CA LEU A 10 34.88 47.67 -78.06
C LEU A 10 34.43 46.34 -77.33
N SER A 11 34.10 46.14 -76.04
CA SER A 11 34.05 46.92 -74.78
C SER A 11 34.02 45.99 -73.55
N VAL A 12 35.17 45.73 -72.89
CA VAL A 12 35.22 45.17 -71.53
C VAL A 12 36.42 45.79 -70.80
N ILE A 13 36.19 46.60 -69.76
CA ILE A 13 37.19 47.00 -68.75
C ILE A 13 36.48 47.21 -67.41
N ALA A 14 36.71 46.31 -66.46
CA ALA A 14 36.58 46.52 -65.02
C ALA A 14 37.17 45.31 -64.27
N LEU A 15 38.49 45.30 -64.01
CA LEU A 15 39.12 44.29 -63.17
C LEU A 15 40.33 44.88 -62.42
N LEU A 16 40.34 44.72 -61.09
CA LEU A 16 41.41 45.00 -60.14
C LEU A 16 42.12 46.38 -60.23
N LEU A 17 41.86 47.28 -59.27
CA LEU A 17 42.80 47.62 -58.19
C LEU A 17 42.33 48.81 -57.33
N ALA A 18 41.89 48.53 -56.09
CA ALA A 18 41.74 49.53 -55.02
C ALA A 18 41.67 48.86 -53.64
N CYS A 19 42.81 48.58 -53.00
CA CYS A 19 42.86 48.32 -51.56
C CYS A 19 43.20 49.63 -50.84
N THR A 20 42.21 50.24 -50.19
CA THR A 20 42.40 51.41 -49.33
C THR A 20 41.48 51.32 -48.12
N SER A 21 42.04 51.49 -46.91
CA SER A 21 41.34 51.82 -45.65
C SER A 21 40.03 51.07 -45.37
N GLY A 22 40.09 50.01 -44.56
CA GLY A 22 38.91 49.23 -44.21
C GLY A 22 37.84 50.04 -43.48
N THR A 23 36.67 50.15 -44.11
CA THR A 23 35.42 50.05 -43.35
C THR A 23 35.35 48.66 -42.74
N ILE A 24 35.09 48.58 -41.43
CA ILE A 24 34.49 47.37 -40.87
C ILE A 24 33.12 47.25 -41.57
N VAL A 25 32.96 46.23 -42.41
CA VAL A 25 31.61 45.83 -42.83
C VAL A 25 30.99 45.26 -41.57
N GLN A 26 30.16 46.06 -40.90
CA GLN A 26 29.36 45.53 -39.81
C GLN A 26 28.37 44.55 -40.41
N ALA A 27 28.23 43.41 -39.72
CA ALA A 27 27.07 42.55 -39.81
C ALA A 27 25.79 43.40 -39.76
N GLU A 28 25.10 43.56 -40.89
CA GLU A 28 23.89 44.38 -40.98
C GLU A 28 22.66 43.54 -40.61
N ASP A 29 21.98 43.91 -39.53
CA ASP A 29 20.75 43.23 -39.09
C ASP A 29 19.61 43.48 -40.08
N VAL A 30 18.99 42.41 -40.58
CA VAL A 30 17.79 42.51 -41.42
C VAL A 30 16.56 42.45 -40.53
N SER A 31 15.92 43.60 -40.35
CA SER A 31 14.78 43.73 -39.43
C SER A 31 13.51 44.33 -40.05
N GLY A 32 12.36 43.92 -39.52
CA GLY A 32 11.05 44.52 -39.78
C GLY A 32 10.51 44.36 -41.19
N LYS A 33 11.03 43.41 -41.99
CA LYS A 33 10.52 43.12 -43.34
C LYS A 33 9.14 42.45 -43.27
N VAL A 34 8.32 42.64 -44.29
CA VAL A 34 7.01 41.98 -44.44
C VAL A 34 6.84 41.61 -45.91
N ASN A 35 6.97 40.33 -46.23
CA ASN A 35 6.95 39.81 -47.60
C ASN A 35 5.74 38.87 -47.80
N GLU A 36 5.11 38.92 -48.97
CA GLU A 36 4.05 37.98 -49.39
C GLU A 36 4.50 37.20 -50.63
N VAL A 37 4.35 35.88 -50.60
CA VAL A 37 4.52 34.97 -51.74
C VAL A 37 3.13 34.49 -52.14
N SER A 38 2.63 34.95 -53.28
CA SER A 38 1.27 34.65 -53.73
C SER A 38 1.16 34.14 -55.16
N GLU A 39 2.31 33.77 -55.73
CA GLU A 39 2.53 33.04 -56.97
C GLU A 39 3.68 32.07 -56.68
N SER A 40 3.74 30.92 -57.37
CA SER A 40 4.71 29.88 -57.03
C SER A 40 6.16 30.31 -57.27
N ALA A 41 7.06 29.89 -56.38
CA ALA A 41 8.49 30.14 -56.45
C ALA A 41 9.27 28.88 -56.83
N GLU A 42 10.20 29.02 -57.79
CA GLU A 42 11.09 27.95 -58.28
C GLU A 42 12.28 27.66 -57.35
N ASP A 43 12.51 28.52 -56.35
CA ASP A 43 13.64 28.52 -55.42
C ASP A 43 13.18 28.85 -53.98
N THR A 44 14.11 28.73 -53.02
CA THR A 44 13.93 29.13 -51.60
C THR A 44 13.53 30.60 -51.42
N VAL A 45 12.57 30.87 -50.52
CA VAL A 45 12.04 32.23 -50.25
C VAL A 45 12.38 32.74 -48.84
N TYR A 46 12.50 34.06 -48.70
CA TYR A 46 12.94 34.74 -47.46
C TYR A 46 12.04 35.92 -47.08
N GLY A 47 11.70 36.05 -45.79
CA GLY A 47 11.18 37.29 -45.17
C GLY A 47 12.31 38.28 -44.89
N GLY A 48 13.32 37.84 -44.14
CA GLY A 48 14.62 38.49 -43.98
C GLY A 48 15.76 37.48 -44.12
N ASN A 49 16.87 37.90 -44.73
CA ASN A 49 18.08 37.10 -44.91
C ASN A 49 19.30 37.96 -44.59
N ALA A 50 20.00 37.65 -43.50
CA ALA A 50 21.20 38.33 -43.05
C ALA A 50 22.41 37.39 -43.21
N ALA A 51 23.47 37.86 -43.86
CA ALA A 51 24.70 37.08 -44.03
C ALA A 51 25.39 36.89 -42.65
N ASP A 52 25.97 37.97 -42.12
CA ASP A 52 26.67 37.94 -40.82
C ASP A 52 25.89 38.61 -39.68
N GLY A 53 24.81 39.33 -39.99
CA GLY A 53 23.93 40.00 -39.03
C GLY A 53 22.75 39.15 -38.57
N SER A 54 21.85 39.77 -37.81
CA SER A 54 20.70 39.12 -37.19
C SER A 54 19.43 39.32 -38.03
N ALA A 55 18.54 38.33 -38.06
CA ALA A 55 17.23 38.41 -38.68
C ALA A 55 16.15 38.67 -37.62
N LEU A 56 15.67 39.92 -37.50
CA LEU A 56 14.88 40.36 -36.35
C LEU A 56 13.47 40.85 -36.74
N ASN A 57 12.41 40.23 -36.20
CA ASN A 57 11.01 40.67 -36.34
C ASN A 57 10.49 40.74 -37.80
N ASN A 58 10.97 39.88 -38.69
CA ASN A 58 10.53 39.82 -40.09
C ASN A 58 9.29 38.91 -40.26
N GLN A 59 8.47 39.18 -41.27
CA GLN A 59 7.30 38.37 -41.62
C GLN A 59 7.39 37.85 -43.06
N LEU A 60 7.03 36.59 -43.23
CA LEU A 60 6.76 35.96 -44.53
C LEU A 60 5.35 35.37 -44.50
N SER A 61 4.55 35.67 -45.53
CA SER A 61 3.21 35.10 -45.70
C SER A 61 3.12 34.41 -47.07
N ILE A 62 2.70 33.16 -47.10
CA ILE A 62 2.51 32.38 -48.32
C ILE A 62 1.01 32.16 -48.53
N THR A 63 0.50 32.56 -49.69
CA THR A 63 -0.94 32.73 -49.95
C THR A 63 -1.33 32.24 -51.36
N LYS A 64 -2.64 32.28 -51.67
CA LYS A 64 -3.21 32.09 -53.02
C LYS A 64 -2.79 30.79 -53.73
N GLU A 65 -2.61 29.71 -52.98
CA GLU A 65 -2.23 28.37 -53.49
C GLU A 65 -0.82 28.32 -54.12
N ALA A 66 0.06 29.29 -53.80
CA ALA A 66 1.46 29.26 -54.21
C ALA A 66 2.22 28.05 -53.63
N SER A 67 3.06 27.42 -54.46
CA SER A 67 4.04 26.41 -54.04
C SER A 67 5.44 27.02 -53.94
N VAL A 68 6.33 26.41 -53.15
CA VAL A 68 7.75 26.80 -53.04
C VAL A 68 8.61 25.56 -53.32
N ASN A 69 9.34 25.59 -54.43
CA ASN A 69 10.31 24.55 -54.83
C ASN A 69 11.65 24.75 -54.09
N GLY A 70 11.58 24.77 -52.76
CA GLY A 70 12.66 25.12 -51.86
C GLY A 70 12.13 25.39 -50.45
N SER A 71 13.00 25.90 -49.57
CA SER A 71 12.64 26.21 -48.19
C SER A 71 11.98 27.59 -48.05
N ALA A 72 11.30 27.84 -46.93
CA ALA A 72 10.62 29.10 -46.65
C ALA A 72 11.03 29.68 -45.29
N TYR A 73 11.94 30.66 -45.29
CA TYR A 73 12.48 31.28 -44.08
C TYR A 73 11.83 32.63 -43.79
N SER A 74 11.24 32.84 -42.60
CA SER A 74 10.80 34.20 -42.22
C SER A 74 11.98 35.06 -41.75
N GLY A 75 12.92 34.49 -40.99
CA GLY A 75 14.24 35.07 -40.75
C GLY A 75 15.34 34.03 -40.94
N TYR A 76 16.34 34.34 -41.76
CA TYR A 76 17.57 33.56 -41.95
C TYR A 76 18.79 34.38 -41.51
N SER A 77 19.67 33.76 -40.74
CA SER A 77 21.00 34.27 -40.37
C SER A 77 22.05 33.18 -40.58
N SER A 78 23.28 33.54 -40.98
CA SER A 78 24.38 32.56 -41.00
C SER A 78 25.12 32.44 -39.66
N ASN A 79 25.09 33.50 -38.84
CA ASN A 79 25.98 33.69 -37.67
C ASN A 79 25.32 34.46 -36.50
N GLY A 80 24.56 35.54 -36.77
CA GLY A 80 23.83 36.33 -35.78
C GLY A 80 22.50 35.68 -35.33
N GLU A 81 21.72 36.37 -34.51
CA GLU A 81 20.44 35.85 -34.01
C GLU A 81 19.35 35.77 -35.10
N ALA A 82 18.37 34.88 -34.95
CA ALA A 82 17.10 34.99 -35.67
C ALA A 82 15.94 35.04 -34.66
N SER A 83 15.37 36.22 -34.42
CA SER A 83 14.44 36.46 -33.32
C SER A 83 13.15 37.18 -33.73
N GLY A 84 12.02 36.80 -33.14
CA GLY A 84 10.71 37.46 -33.31
C GLY A 84 10.08 37.36 -34.70
N ASN A 85 10.66 36.57 -35.61
CA ASN A 85 10.15 36.44 -36.99
C ASN A 85 8.84 35.64 -37.02
N THR A 86 8.03 35.76 -38.07
CA THR A 86 6.72 35.09 -38.17
C THR A 86 6.40 34.62 -39.58
N LEU A 87 6.21 33.31 -39.72
CA LEU A 87 5.75 32.63 -40.94
C LEU A 87 4.23 32.42 -40.89
N LYS A 88 3.54 32.64 -42.01
CA LYS A 88 2.10 32.39 -42.16
C LYS A 88 1.83 31.62 -43.45
N ILE A 89 1.21 30.45 -43.34
CA ILE A 89 0.89 29.52 -44.42
C ILE A 89 -0.64 29.38 -44.42
N THR A 90 -1.34 30.38 -44.99
CA THR A 90 -2.80 30.52 -44.82
C THR A 90 -3.60 29.77 -45.88
N ARG A 91 -3.11 29.77 -47.12
CA ARG A 91 -3.68 28.97 -48.20
C ARG A 91 -2.64 28.77 -49.30
N THR A 92 -1.91 27.66 -49.25
CA THR A 92 -0.77 27.37 -50.13
C THR A 92 -0.96 26.08 -50.92
N GLY A 93 -0.12 25.90 -51.94
CA GLY A 93 0.20 24.58 -52.47
C GLY A 93 1.22 23.89 -51.57
N THR A 94 2.25 23.34 -52.20
CA THR A 94 3.28 22.52 -51.54
C THR A 94 4.57 23.33 -51.32
N ILE A 95 5.11 23.29 -50.10
CA ILE A 95 6.50 23.65 -49.80
C ILE A 95 7.32 22.35 -49.88
N TYR A 96 8.22 22.25 -50.86
CA TYR A 96 8.94 21.01 -51.16
C TYR A 96 10.13 20.73 -50.22
N GLU A 97 10.61 21.75 -49.49
CA GLU A 97 11.57 21.60 -48.40
C GLU A 97 10.95 22.01 -47.04
N SER A 98 11.69 22.71 -46.19
CA SER A 98 11.28 23.05 -44.81
C SER A 98 10.65 24.44 -44.69
N ALA A 99 9.76 24.60 -43.70
CA ALA A 99 9.14 25.85 -43.32
C ALA A 99 9.70 26.36 -41.99
N GLU A 100 10.33 27.54 -42.01
CA GLU A 100 11.25 28.01 -40.97
C GLU A 100 10.84 29.40 -40.45
N GLY A 101 10.53 29.50 -39.16
CA GLY A 101 10.25 30.78 -38.50
C GLY A 101 11.52 31.64 -38.38
N GLY A 102 12.50 31.15 -37.61
CA GLY A 102 13.84 31.73 -37.52
C GLY A 102 14.92 30.66 -37.62
N TYR A 103 15.87 30.84 -38.53
CA TYR A 103 16.96 29.89 -38.77
C TYR A 103 18.34 30.55 -38.59
N VAL A 104 19.23 29.88 -37.87
CA VAL A 104 20.65 30.23 -37.73
C VAL A 104 21.51 29.06 -38.22
N ASN A 105 22.24 29.28 -39.31
CA ASN A 105 23.03 28.22 -39.96
C ASN A 105 24.18 27.72 -39.06
N SER A 106 24.93 28.63 -38.45
CA SER A 106 26.15 28.31 -37.70
C SER A 106 26.47 29.32 -36.60
N GLY A 107 27.54 29.07 -35.82
CA GLY A 107 28.03 29.99 -34.80
C GLY A 107 27.35 29.84 -33.44
N SER A 108 26.99 30.95 -32.82
CA SER A 108 26.36 31.02 -31.48
C SER A 108 25.07 31.84 -31.45
N GLY A 109 24.54 32.22 -32.63
CA GLY A 109 23.27 32.95 -32.73
C GLY A 109 22.09 32.15 -32.16
N ALA A 110 21.34 32.78 -31.27
CA ALA A 110 20.12 32.21 -30.69
C ALA A 110 18.93 32.32 -31.66
N VAL A 111 17.94 31.45 -31.48
CA VAL A 111 16.66 31.51 -32.16
C VAL A 111 15.54 31.68 -31.14
N SER A 112 14.88 32.84 -31.13
CA SER A 112 13.97 33.18 -30.03
C SER A 112 12.67 33.86 -30.45
N CYS A 113 11.58 33.53 -29.77
CA CYS A 113 10.25 34.14 -29.94
C CYS A 113 9.69 34.14 -31.38
N ASN A 114 10.24 33.32 -32.28
CA ASN A 114 9.77 33.18 -33.66
C ASN A 114 8.47 32.38 -33.71
N LYS A 115 7.66 32.57 -34.77
CA LYS A 115 6.34 31.95 -34.89
C LYS A 115 6.08 31.34 -36.27
N VAL A 116 5.33 30.25 -36.32
CA VAL A 116 4.78 29.68 -37.56
C VAL A 116 3.30 29.39 -37.37
N PHE A 117 2.49 29.82 -38.33
CA PHE A 117 1.05 29.54 -38.41
C PHE A 117 0.75 28.82 -39.72
N MET A 118 0.03 27.69 -39.65
CA MET A 118 -0.40 26.93 -40.84
C MET A 118 -1.90 26.61 -40.78
N GLU A 119 -2.64 27.04 -41.79
CA GLU A 119 -4.09 26.87 -41.90
C GLU A 119 -4.47 25.82 -42.96
N SER A 120 -3.70 25.71 -44.05
CA SER A 120 -3.82 24.64 -45.05
C SER A 120 -2.54 24.51 -45.88
N GLY A 121 -2.47 23.48 -46.74
CA GLY A 121 -1.35 23.23 -47.65
C GLY A 121 -0.54 22.00 -47.26
N GLU A 122 0.64 21.85 -47.85
CA GLU A 122 1.56 20.73 -47.62
C GLU A 122 2.99 21.24 -47.37
N VAL A 123 3.68 20.69 -46.37
CA VAL A 123 5.13 20.85 -46.17
C VAL A 123 5.78 19.46 -46.23
N VAL A 124 6.57 19.21 -47.27
CA VAL A 124 7.11 17.88 -47.59
C VAL A 124 8.25 17.48 -46.66
N GLN A 125 8.95 18.44 -46.04
CA GLN A 125 9.94 18.18 -45.01
C GLN A 125 9.39 18.56 -43.62
N SER A 126 10.06 19.46 -42.91
CA SER A 126 9.73 19.79 -41.52
C SER A 126 9.25 21.23 -41.35
N ILE A 127 8.49 21.47 -40.29
CA ILE A 127 8.21 22.83 -39.81
C ILE A 127 9.02 23.07 -38.53
N ASN A 128 9.85 24.11 -38.53
CA ASN A 128 10.60 24.58 -37.37
C ASN A 128 10.18 26.03 -37.07
N SER A 129 9.76 26.36 -35.83
CA SER A 129 9.58 27.79 -35.51
C SER A 129 10.88 28.49 -35.15
N GLY A 130 11.84 27.82 -34.51
CA GLY A 130 13.22 28.29 -34.37
C GLY A 130 14.23 27.15 -34.49
N SER A 131 15.26 27.28 -35.34
CA SER A 131 16.30 26.26 -35.53
C SER A 131 17.70 26.87 -35.58
N THR A 132 18.63 26.40 -34.75
CA THR A 132 20.05 26.82 -34.78
C THR A 132 20.99 25.61 -34.90
N GLY A 133 21.77 25.59 -35.99
CA GLY A 133 22.81 24.58 -36.24
C GLY A 133 24.08 24.76 -35.40
N GLY A 134 24.12 25.81 -34.57
CA GLY A 134 25.26 26.18 -33.74
C GLY A 134 25.06 25.92 -32.24
N SER A 135 25.75 26.71 -31.42
CA SER A 135 25.72 26.64 -29.94
C SER A 135 24.72 27.60 -29.29
N GLY A 136 23.86 28.25 -30.06
CA GLY A 136 22.85 29.19 -29.54
C GLY A 136 21.65 28.47 -28.91
N ASP A 137 20.93 29.15 -28.02
CA ASP A 137 19.69 28.62 -27.45
C ASP A 137 18.50 28.78 -28.41
N ALA A 138 17.59 27.81 -28.41
CA ALA A 138 16.27 27.89 -29.02
C ALA A 138 15.22 28.18 -27.94
N THR A 139 14.73 29.43 -27.85
CA THR A 139 13.93 29.89 -26.70
C THR A 139 12.59 30.53 -27.07
N GLY A 140 11.48 29.99 -26.57
CA GLY A 140 10.16 30.64 -26.64
C GLY A 140 9.55 30.74 -28.05
N ASN A 141 10.02 29.93 -29.01
CA ASN A 141 9.46 29.87 -30.37
C ASN A 141 8.15 29.07 -30.37
N SER A 142 7.19 29.38 -31.25
CA SER A 142 5.85 28.75 -31.26
C SER A 142 5.33 28.34 -32.65
N ILE A 143 4.83 27.11 -32.79
CA ILE A 143 4.04 26.65 -33.94
C ILE A 143 2.55 26.55 -33.57
N GLU A 144 1.66 27.03 -34.45
CA GLU A 144 0.23 26.68 -34.43
C GLU A 144 -0.20 26.15 -35.81
N LEU A 145 -0.62 24.87 -35.84
CA LEU A 145 -1.19 24.19 -37.00
C LEU A 145 -2.71 24.06 -36.79
N SER A 146 -3.53 24.68 -37.63
CA SER A 146 -4.99 24.47 -37.64
C SER A 146 -5.47 23.63 -38.83
N GLY A 147 -4.60 23.33 -39.78
CA GLY A 147 -4.88 22.46 -40.92
C GLY A 147 -3.67 22.26 -41.83
N GLY A 148 -3.83 21.44 -42.86
CA GLY A 148 -2.76 21.04 -43.79
C GLY A 148 -2.04 19.75 -43.40
N THR A 149 -0.96 19.45 -44.12
CA THR A 149 -0.15 18.23 -43.97
C THR A 149 1.33 18.55 -43.78
N VAL A 150 2.00 17.84 -42.88
CA VAL A 150 3.47 17.84 -42.73
C VAL A 150 3.97 16.40 -42.87
N THR A 151 4.95 16.15 -43.74
CA THR A 151 5.34 14.77 -44.11
C THR A 151 6.58 14.23 -43.38
N VAL A 152 7.30 15.07 -42.61
CA VAL A 152 8.43 14.63 -41.77
C VAL A 152 8.26 14.98 -40.30
N SER A 153 8.42 16.24 -39.88
CA SER A 153 8.47 16.58 -38.44
C SER A 153 8.06 18.02 -38.12
N VAL A 154 7.67 18.23 -36.86
CA VAL A 154 7.21 19.53 -36.34
C VAL A 154 7.99 19.85 -35.08
N TYR A 155 8.72 20.97 -35.07
CA TYR A 155 9.62 21.36 -33.99
C TYR A 155 9.29 22.77 -33.49
N GLY A 156 8.85 22.90 -32.24
CA GLY A 156 8.72 24.21 -31.59
C GLY A 156 10.06 24.94 -31.57
N GLY A 157 11.12 24.30 -31.06
CA GLY A 157 12.49 24.80 -31.19
C GLY A 157 13.55 23.70 -31.31
N VAL A 158 14.58 23.94 -32.11
CA VAL A 158 15.74 23.06 -32.27
C VAL A 158 17.03 23.83 -31.99
N SER A 159 17.87 23.28 -31.11
CA SER A 159 19.26 23.70 -30.99
C SER A 159 20.21 22.52 -31.15
N ALA A 160 21.29 22.71 -31.91
CA ALA A 160 22.33 21.70 -32.04
C ALA A 160 23.09 21.55 -30.71
N GLY A 161 23.82 22.58 -30.29
CA GLY A 161 24.71 22.55 -29.11
C GLY A 161 24.26 23.36 -27.88
N GLY A 162 23.18 24.15 -28.00
CA GLY A 162 22.57 24.92 -26.92
C GLY A 162 21.25 24.31 -26.43
N ASN A 163 20.53 25.04 -25.56
CA ASN A 163 19.29 24.58 -24.93
C ASN A 163 18.07 24.73 -25.85
N ALA A 164 17.01 23.97 -25.57
CA ALA A 164 15.67 24.19 -26.13
C ALA A 164 14.70 24.52 -24.99
N LYS A 165 14.36 25.80 -24.81
CA LYS A 165 13.68 26.31 -23.61
C LYS A 165 12.35 27.03 -23.89
N GLY A 166 11.26 26.55 -23.28
CA GLY A 166 9.96 27.24 -23.31
C GLY A 166 9.30 27.37 -24.70
N ASN A 167 9.72 26.57 -25.69
CA ASN A 167 9.13 26.56 -27.03
C ASN A 167 7.79 25.82 -27.02
N SER A 168 6.94 26.04 -28.03
CA SER A 168 5.61 25.42 -28.07
C SER A 168 5.16 24.94 -29.45
N VAL A 169 4.36 23.87 -29.47
CA VAL A 169 3.62 23.37 -30.64
C VAL A 169 2.16 23.19 -30.26
N THR A 170 1.25 23.76 -31.05
CA THR A 170 -0.20 23.55 -30.95
C THR A 170 -0.72 22.95 -32.24
N ILE A 171 -1.30 21.75 -32.16
CA ILE A 171 -1.95 21.05 -33.26
C ILE A 171 -3.47 21.17 -33.03
N GLY A 172 -4.02 22.25 -33.57
CA GLY A 172 -5.45 22.51 -33.62
C GLY A 172 -6.20 21.74 -34.72
N GLY A 173 -5.48 21.26 -35.73
CA GLY A 173 -6.00 20.45 -36.83
C GLY A 173 -4.91 20.18 -37.87
N GLY A 174 -5.22 19.30 -38.83
CA GLY A 174 -4.26 18.84 -39.84
C GLY A 174 -3.58 17.52 -39.45
N SER A 175 -2.76 16.99 -40.37
CA SER A 175 -2.15 15.67 -40.25
C SER A 175 -0.63 15.72 -40.39
N ILE A 176 0.09 15.16 -39.43
CA ILE A 176 1.49 14.81 -39.60
C ILE A 176 1.53 13.37 -40.14
N ASP A 177 1.66 13.24 -41.47
CA ASP A 177 1.82 11.98 -42.21
C ASP A 177 3.28 11.56 -42.15
N ALA A 178 3.67 11.05 -40.98
CA ALA A 178 5.05 10.90 -40.56
C ALA A 178 5.68 9.60 -41.09
N LYS A 179 5.96 9.57 -42.39
CA LYS A 179 6.70 8.46 -43.02
C LYS A 179 8.13 8.25 -42.46
N ALA A 180 8.65 9.19 -41.65
CA ALA A 180 9.99 9.12 -41.08
C ALA A 180 10.29 10.03 -39.86
N GLY A 181 9.30 10.65 -39.18
CA GLY A 181 9.59 11.68 -38.16
C GLY A 181 8.50 11.89 -37.10
N ASN A 182 8.64 12.93 -36.26
CA ASN A 182 7.84 13.09 -35.02
C ASN A 182 7.48 14.57 -34.73
N VAL A 183 6.66 14.79 -33.68
CA VAL A 183 6.33 16.12 -33.14
C VAL A 183 7.11 16.40 -31.87
N TYR A 184 7.70 17.59 -31.74
CA TYR A 184 8.49 18.00 -30.58
C TYR A 184 8.17 19.45 -30.15
N GLY A 185 7.86 19.66 -28.86
CA GLY A 185 7.83 21.01 -28.28
C GLY A 185 9.21 21.68 -28.31
N GLY A 186 10.28 20.95 -27.94
CA GLY A 186 11.66 21.42 -28.07
C GLY A 186 12.70 20.29 -28.14
N VAL A 187 13.82 20.53 -28.84
CA VAL A 187 14.87 19.53 -29.13
C VAL A 187 16.29 20.08 -28.93
N THR A 188 17.12 19.35 -28.20
CA THR A 188 18.60 19.51 -28.18
C THR A 188 19.27 18.30 -28.85
N LEU A 189 20.39 18.49 -29.58
CA LEU A 189 20.93 17.43 -30.46
C LEU A 189 22.33 16.90 -30.13
N THR A 190 23.29 17.69 -29.62
CA THR A 190 24.72 17.29 -29.58
C THR A 190 25.50 17.63 -28.30
N SER A 191 24.89 18.27 -27.31
CA SER A 191 25.60 18.75 -26.09
C SER A 191 25.09 18.09 -24.81
N GLU A 192 26.00 17.51 -24.02
CA GLU A 192 25.71 16.87 -22.73
C GLU A 192 25.22 17.86 -21.66
N SER A 193 25.49 19.16 -21.86
CA SER A 193 25.06 20.25 -20.97
C SER A 193 23.78 20.95 -21.42
N ALA A 194 23.20 20.55 -22.55
CA ALA A 194 22.03 21.20 -23.14
C ALA A 194 20.71 20.58 -22.67
N GLU A 195 19.86 21.38 -22.02
CA GLU A 195 18.55 20.96 -21.56
C GLU A 195 17.47 21.21 -22.62
N SER A 196 16.57 20.24 -22.81
CA SER A 196 15.25 20.49 -23.39
C SER A 196 14.25 20.67 -22.26
N SER A 197 13.88 21.93 -21.95
CA SER A 197 13.12 22.21 -20.73
C SER A 197 12.02 23.29 -20.82
N GLY A 198 10.92 23.06 -20.11
CA GLY A 198 9.76 23.96 -20.08
C GLY A 198 8.97 24.05 -21.39
N ASN A 199 9.23 23.19 -22.38
CA ASN A 199 8.55 23.23 -23.68
C ASN A 199 7.12 22.66 -23.58
N TYR A 200 6.23 23.10 -24.48
CA TYR A 200 4.80 22.79 -24.44
C TYR A 200 4.28 22.17 -25.74
N LEU A 201 3.50 21.09 -25.62
CA LEU A 201 2.78 20.47 -26.73
C LEU A 201 1.28 20.42 -26.41
N TYR A 202 0.44 20.92 -27.32
CA TYR A 202 -1.02 20.85 -27.22
C TYR A 202 -1.65 20.23 -28.47
N ILE A 203 -2.28 19.07 -28.32
CA ILE A 203 -3.09 18.41 -29.36
C ILE A 203 -4.58 18.63 -29.06
N LYS A 204 -5.33 19.16 -30.04
CA LYS A 204 -6.77 19.45 -29.96
C LYS A 204 -7.58 18.42 -30.77
N GLU A 205 -8.91 18.54 -30.69
CA GLU A 205 -9.92 17.57 -31.16
C GLU A 205 -9.73 16.96 -32.56
N SER A 206 -9.17 17.69 -33.52
CA SER A 206 -8.99 17.25 -34.91
C SER A 206 -7.52 17.19 -35.37
N GLY A 207 -6.56 17.16 -34.44
CA GLY A 207 -5.14 16.97 -34.75
C GLY A 207 -4.77 15.49 -34.91
N THR A 208 -4.08 15.15 -36.00
CA THR A 208 -3.55 13.80 -36.25
C THR A 208 -2.02 13.82 -36.25
N VAL A 209 -1.40 13.02 -35.39
CA VAL A 209 0.05 12.77 -35.37
C VAL A 209 0.27 11.29 -35.66
N ASP A 210 0.70 10.90 -36.86
CA ASP A 210 0.95 9.48 -37.20
C ASP A 210 2.36 9.02 -36.76
N ALA A 211 2.73 9.36 -35.51
CA ALA A 211 4.10 9.28 -34.99
C ALA A 211 4.15 9.33 -33.47
N ASN A 212 5.37 9.37 -32.92
CA ASN A 212 5.58 9.78 -31.53
C ASN A 212 5.35 11.29 -31.39
N ALA A 213 4.96 11.72 -30.19
CA ALA A 213 4.88 13.13 -29.85
C ALA A 213 5.55 13.43 -28.50
N TYR A 214 6.34 14.51 -28.46
CA TYR A 214 7.21 14.87 -27.34
C TYR A 214 6.93 16.29 -26.85
N GLY A 215 6.72 16.47 -25.54
CA GLY A 215 6.82 17.80 -24.91
C GLY A 215 8.23 18.37 -25.06
N GLY A 216 9.24 17.57 -24.70
CA GLY A 216 10.65 17.85 -24.99
C GLY A 216 11.48 16.59 -25.25
N TYR A 217 12.45 16.68 -26.17
CA TYR A 217 13.44 15.64 -26.44
C TYR A 217 14.87 16.19 -26.20
N SER A 218 15.72 15.40 -25.57
CA SER A 218 17.13 15.74 -25.36
C SER A 218 18.07 14.66 -25.89
N GLY A 219 18.96 15.03 -26.82
CA GLY A 219 19.91 14.13 -27.46
C GLY A 219 21.07 13.68 -26.55
N PHE A 220 21.54 14.56 -25.66
CA PHE A 220 22.74 14.32 -24.84
C PHE A 220 22.68 14.87 -23.40
N GLY A 221 21.81 15.85 -23.11
CA GLY A 221 21.56 16.36 -21.74
C GLY A 221 20.22 15.90 -21.18
N SER A 222 19.63 16.68 -20.26
CA SER A 222 18.37 16.36 -19.56
C SER A 222 17.10 16.88 -20.25
N ALA A 223 15.96 16.24 -19.99
CA ALA A 223 14.62 16.65 -20.43
C ALA A 223 13.75 17.02 -19.21
N LEU A 224 13.53 18.32 -18.96
CA LEU A 224 13.02 18.80 -17.67
C LEU A 224 11.75 19.67 -17.79
N LYS A 225 10.71 19.41 -16.99
CA LYS A 225 9.54 20.30 -16.85
C LYS A 225 8.81 20.61 -18.16
N ASN A 226 8.90 19.74 -19.16
CA ASN A 226 8.12 19.87 -20.39
C ASN A 226 6.67 19.42 -20.13
N ILE A 227 5.71 20.04 -20.81
CA ILE A 227 4.28 19.87 -20.55
C ILE A 227 3.57 19.45 -21.83
N VAL A 228 2.73 18.42 -21.73
CA VAL A 228 1.89 17.91 -22.83
C VAL A 228 0.42 17.98 -22.42
N THR A 229 -0.43 18.42 -23.34
CA THR A 229 -1.89 18.42 -23.18
C THR A 229 -2.53 17.82 -24.44
N MET A 230 -3.49 16.92 -24.25
CA MET A 230 -4.28 16.33 -25.33
C MET A 230 -5.76 16.36 -24.95
N THR A 231 -6.57 17.18 -25.62
CA THR A 231 -8.02 17.25 -25.39
C THR A 231 -8.82 16.50 -26.46
N GLY A 232 -8.14 15.81 -27.38
CA GLY A 232 -8.73 15.08 -28.49
C GLY A 232 -7.69 14.80 -29.58
N GLY A 233 -8.12 14.43 -30.78
CA GLY A 233 -7.23 14.02 -31.85
C GLY A 233 -6.65 12.61 -31.66
N THR A 234 -5.58 12.29 -32.39
CA THR A 234 -4.91 10.99 -32.35
C THR A 234 -3.39 11.09 -32.39
N VAL A 235 -2.71 10.26 -31.60
CA VAL A 235 -1.26 10.01 -31.68
C VAL A 235 -1.05 8.54 -32.05
N GLY A 236 -0.37 8.28 -33.16
CA GLY A 236 -0.21 6.96 -33.78
C GLY A 236 0.84 6.05 -33.13
N ASP A 237 1.67 6.61 -32.25
CA ASP A 237 2.66 5.90 -31.43
C ASP A 237 2.70 6.54 -30.02
N CYS A 238 3.79 6.38 -29.27
CA CYS A 238 3.92 6.85 -27.89
C CYS A 238 3.81 8.39 -27.72
N LEU A 239 3.24 8.81 -26.58
CA LEU A 239 3.15 10.20 -26.13
C LEU A 239 4.05 10.44 -24.90
N TYR A 240 5.03 11.35 -25.02
CA TYR A 240 6.02 11.62 -23.97
C TYR A 240 5.97 13.05 -23.44
N GLY A 241 5.99 13.23 -22.11
CA GLY A 241 6.26 14.51 -21.48
C GLY A 241 7.68 14.99 -21.78
N GLY A 242 8.68 14.24 -21.32
CA GLY A 242 10.09 14.45 -21.65
C GLY A 242 10.82 13.14 -21.97
N ARG A 243 11.58 13.11 -23.07
CA ARG A 243 12.45 11.97 -23.44
C ARG A 243 13.92 12.36 -23.52
N VAL A 244 14.76 11.58 -22.86
CA VAL A 244 16.22 11.60 -22.99
C VAL A 244 16.67 10.46 -23.89
N SER A 245 17.68 10.71 -24.73
CA SER A 245 18.24 9.72 -25.66
C SER A 245 19.09 8.64 -24.97
N GLU A 246 19.17 7.45 -25.58
CA GLU A 246 20.06 6.33 -25.20
C GLU A 246 21.55 6.73 -25.01
N LYS A 247 21.97 7.83 -25.62
CA LYS A 247 23.34 8.38 -25.66
C LYS A 247 23.66 9.31 -24.49
N SER A 248 22.66 9.61 -23.66
CA SER A 248 22.70 10.61 -22.60
C SER A 248 22.66 9.95 -21.22
N ASN A 249 23.35 10.57 -20.25
CA ASN A 249 23.19 10.27 -18.82
C ASN A 249 22.26 11.29 -18.12
N GLY A 250 21.58 12.12 -18.90
CA GLY A 250 20.68 13.16 -18.43
C GLY A 250 19.40 12.62 -17.80
N GLU A 251 18.85 13.41 -16.88
CA GLU A 251 17.60 13.09 -16.20
C GLU A 251 16.38 13.43 -17.07
N ALA A 252 15.30 12.66 -16.89
CA ALA A 252 13.97 13.00 -17.38
C ALA A 252 13.06 13.31 -16.20
N SER A 253 13.01 14.58 -15.77
CA SER A 253 12.45 14.95 -14.45
C SER A 253 11.41 16.07 -14.51
N TYR A 254 10.36 15.94 -13.69
CA TYR A 254 9.25 16.89 -13.50
C TYR A 254 8.45 17.25 -14.76
N ASN A 255 8.45 16.40 -15.79
CA ASN A 255 7.62 16.59 -16.98
C ASN A 255 6.16 16.21 -16.68
N GLU A 256 5.20 16.86 -17.33
CA GLU A 256 3.76 16.64 -17.12
C GLU A 256 3.05 16.24 -18.42
N VAL A 257 2.15 15.26 -18.36
CA VAL A 257 1.25 14.87 -19.47
C VAL A 257 -0.18 14.84 -18.96
N THR A 258 -1.11 15.52 -19.64
CA THR A 258 -2.55 15.44 -19.37
C THR A 258 -3.30 15.06 -20.63
N ILE A 259 -4.06 13.96 -20.59
CA ILE A 259 -4.94 13.52 -21.68
C ILE A 259 -6.39 13.46 -21.18
N SER A 260 -7.29 14.19 -21.82
CA SER A 260 -8.71 14.31 -21.44
C SER A 260 -9.69 13.84 -22.53
N GLY A 261 -9.17 13.60 -23.73
CA GLY A 261 -9.92 13.06 -24.86
C GLY A 261 -8.98 12.61 -25.98
N GLY A 262 -9.52 11.89 -26.97
CA GLY A 262 -8.74 11.36 -28.10
C GLY A 262 -8.06 10.03 -27.80
N THR A 263 -7.22 9.58 -28.73
CA THR A 263 -6.57 8.27 -28.68
C THR A 263 -5.05 8.38 -28.81
N VAL A 264 -4.31 7.74 -27.89
CA VAL A 264 -2.90 7.39 -28.08
C VAL A 264 -2.84 5.90 -28.43
N SER A 265 -2.20 5.57 -29.54
CA SER A 265 -2.16 4.20 -30.10
C SER A 265 -1.08 3.30 -29.48
N ASN A 266 -0.33 3.81 -28.50
CA ASN A 266 0.75 3.15 -27.78
C ASN A 266 0.94 3.85 -26.41
N ASP A 267 2.09 3.68 -25.75
CA ASP A 267 2.33 4.18 -24.39
C ASP A 267 2.12 5.69 -24.15
N VAL A 268 1.78 6.06 -22.91
CA VAL A 268 1.77 7.44 -22.41
C VAL A 268 2.74 7.56 -21.23
N ILE A 269 3.84 8.29 -21.44
CA ILE A 269 5.00 8.30 -20.53
C ILE A 269 5.31 9.72 -20.07
N GLY A 270 5.32 9.97 -18.76
CA GLY A 270 5.68 11.28 -18.20
C GLY A 270 7.14 11.65 -18.48
N GLY A 271 8.08 10.82 -18.01
CA GLY A 271 9.51 10.93 -18.31
C GLY A 271 10.13 9.61 -18.81
N TYR A 272 11.05 9.69 -19.77
CA TYR A 272 11.86 8.55 -20.24
C TYR A 272 13.35 8.89 -20.22
N SER A 273 14.17 8.03 -19.59
CA SER A 273 15.63 8.02 -19.78
C SER A 273 16.16 6.58 -19.72
N GLN A 274 17.23 6.30 -20.45
CA GLN A 274 17.90 5.01 -20.37
C GLN A 274 18.89 4.97 -19.19
N ASN A 275 19.85 5.90 -19.16
CA ASN A 275 21.00 5.83 -18.24
C ASN A 275 20.88 6.79 -17.04
N GLY A 276 20.06 7.84 -17.15
CA GLY A 276 19.84 8.83 -16.08
C GLY A 276 18.57 8.55 -15.26
N ASP A 277 18.47 9.15 -14.08
CA ASP A 277 17.29 9.01 -13.22
C ASP A 277 16.05 9.73 -13.82
N VAL A 278 14.86 9.25 -13.47
CA VAL A 278 13.57 9.70 -14.01
C VAL A 278 12.65 10.06 -12.84
N ILE A 279 12.60 11.35 -12.49
CA ILE A 279 12.14 11.81 -11.16
C ILE A 279 10.95 12.76 -11.23
N GLY A 280 9.92 12.50 -10.42
CA GLY A 280 8.87 13.48 -10.10
C GLY A 280 7.98 13.91 -11.28
N ASN A 281 7.94 13.14 -12.36
CA ASN A 281 7.07 13.38 -13.51
C ASN A 281 5.61 13.03 -13.18
N LYS A 282 4.66 13.62 -13.93
CA LYS A 282 3.23 13.46 -13.72
C LYS A 282 2.50 13.05 -15.01
N VAL A 283 1.63 12.05 -14.93
CA VAL A 283 0.62 11.76 -15.97
C VAL A 283 -0.78 11.89 -15.40
N THR A 284 -1.73 12.38 -16.20
CA THR A 284 -3.14 12.48 -15.83
C THR A 284 -4.01 12.02 -17.01
N VAL A 285 -4.86 11.03 -16.75
CA VAL A 285 -5.81 10.42 -17.71
C VAL A 285 -7.23 10.70 -17.22
N GLU A 286 -7.98 11.49 -17.98
CA GLU A 286 -9.31 11.97 -17.59
C GLU A 286 -10.31 11.97 -18.75
N GLY A 287 -11.55 12.37 -18.45
CA GLY A 287 -12.60 12.55 -19.46
C GLY A 287 -12.86 11.27 -20.27
N THR A 288 -12.64 11.35 -21.58
CA THR A 288 -12.83 10.24 -22.53
C THR A 288 -11.55 9.84 -23.25
N ALA A 289 -10.38 10.09 -22.65
CA ALA A 289 -9.10 9.67 -23.22
C ALA A 289 -9.00 8.14 -23.39
N THR A 290 -8.27 7.69 -24.40
CA THR A 290 -8.11 6.27 -24.73
C THR A 290 -6.64 5.95 -25.02
N VAL A 291 -6.10 4.90 -24.39
CA VAL A 291 -4.73 4.39 -24.62
C VAL A 291 -4.84 2.93 -25.08
N LYS A 292 -4.57 2.66 -26.37
CA LYS A 292 -4.89 1.40 -27.06
C LYS A 292 -3.97 1.09 -28.25
N GLY A 293 -3.18 0.02 -28.18
CA GLY A 293 -2.30 -0.44 -29.26
C GLY A 293 -2.37 -1.95 -29.49
N THR A 294 -1.32 -2.53 -30.09
CA THR A 294 -1.40 -3.88 -30.69
C THR A 294 -1.21 -5.03 -29.70
N ASP A 295 -0.32 -4.89 -28.71
CA ASP A 295 0.11 -5.98 -27.83
C ASP A 295 0.25 -5.53 -26.37
N TYR A 296 0.99 -4.45 -26.13
CA TYR A 296 1.16 -3.75 -24.84
C TYR A 296 1.02 -2.25 -25.10
N SER A 297 0.43 -1.48 -24.19
CA SER A 297 0.11 -0.05 -24.39
C SER A 297 -0.23 0.60 -23.06
N ASP A 298 0.80 1.10 -22.40
CA ASP A 298 0.81 1.29 -20.96
C ASP A 298 0.89 2.78 -20.58
N VAL A 299 0.47 3.09 -19.35
CA VAL A 299 0.50 4.47 -18.83
C VAL A 299 1.47 4.55 -17.65
N TYR A 300 2.60 5.24 -17.87
CA TYR A 300 3.69 5.32 -16.90
C TYR A 300 3.99 6.77 -16.50
N GLY A 301 4.05 7.03 -15.19
CA GLY A 301 4.59 8.31 -14.68
C GLY A 301 6.05 8.50 -15.14
N SER A 302 6.80 7.42 -15.14
CA SER A 302 8.18 7.34 -15.65
C SER A 302 8.48 5.97 -16.22
N TYR A 303 9.30 5.92 -17.27
CA TYR A 303 9.94 4.70 -17.75
C TYR A 303 11.47 4.86 -17.65
N SER A 304 12.12 4.00 -16.88
CA SER A 304 13.59 3.97 -16.74
C SER A 304 14.17 2.61 -17.13
N ILE A 305 15.44 2.59 -17.54
CA ILE A 305 16.16 1.33 -17.83
C ILE A 305 17.24 1.05 -16.78
N ASP A 306 18.27 1.88 -16.69
CA ASP A 306 19.39 1.71 -15.77
C ASP A 306 19.39 2.72 -14.60
N GLY A 307 18.82 3.91 -14.81
CA GLY A 307 18.57 4.91 -13.76
C GLY A 307 17.38 4.58 -12.86
N LYS A 308 17.21 5.32 -11.76
CA LYS A 308 16.09 5.15 -10.82
C LYS A 308 14.81 5.83 -11.30
N ALA A 309 13.67 5.25 -10.95
CA ALA A 309 12.36 5.86 -11.17
C ALA A 309 11.75 6.25 -9.81
N SER A 310 11.66 7.54 -9.49
CA SER A 310 11.25 7.97 -8.14
C SER A 310 10.35 9.22 -8.06
N GLY A 311 9.35 9.15 -7.16
CA GLY A 311 8.42 10.26 -6.87
C GLY A 311 7.43 10.60 -7.99
N ASN A 312 7.36 9.76 -9.03
CA ASN A 312 6.50 9.96 -10.18
C ASN A 312 5.03 9.63 -9.84
N GLN A 313 4.10 10.30 -10.50
CA GLN A 313 2.68 10.30 -10.16
C GLN A 313 1.81 10.05 -11.39
N VAL A 314 0.88 9.11 -11.29
CA VAL A 314 -0.18 8.90 -12.28
C VAL A 314 -1.54 9.04 -11.63
N GLN A 315 -2.42 9.82 -12.26
CA GLN A 315 -3.79 10.03 -11.82
C GLN A 315 -4.78 9.66 -12.93
N MET A 316 -5.70 8.75 -12.64
CA MET A 316 -6.81 8.38 -13.53
C MET A 316 -8.15 8.81 -12.91
N THR A 317 -8.90 9.64 -13.62
CA THR A 317 -10.24 10.12 -13.22
C THR A 317 -11.31 9.79 -14.27
N GLY A 318 -10.91 9.22 -15.40
CA GLY A 318 -11.77 8.87 -16.52
C GLY A 318 -10.97 8.14 -17.61
N GLY A 319 -11.54 8.02 -18.81
CA GLY A 319 -10.89 7.34 -19.93
C GLY A 319 -10.76 5.81 -19.79
N SER A 320 -9.95 5.23 -20.67
CA SER A 320 -9.71 3.77 -20.78
C SER A 320 -8.26 3.47 -21.17
N VAL A 321 -7.63 2.55 -20.44
CA VAL A 321 -6.28 2.01 -20.70
C VAL A 321 -6.39 0.51 -20.99
N GLN A 322 -5.80 0.06 -22.10
CA GLN A 322 -5.92 -1.33 -22.58
C GLN A 322 -5.06 -2.34 -21.83
N SER A 323 -3.89 -1.91 -21.38
CA SER A 323 -2.85 -2.75 -20.79
C SER A 323 -2.56 -2.22 -19.38
N GLU A 324 -1.32 -1.94 -19.02
CA GLU A 324 -0.94 -1.59 -17.66
C GLU A 324 -1.01 -0.08 -17.37
N ILE A 325 -1.11 0.23 -16.09
CA ILE A 325 -0.89 1.59 -15.58
C ILE A 325 -0.01 1.53 -14.33
N SER A 326 1.04 2.34 -14.29
CA SER A 326 1.91 2.42 -13.11
C SER A 326 2.37 3.83 -12.79
N GLY A 327 2.50 4.12 -11.49
CA GLY A 327 3.20 5.32 -11.02
C GLY A 327 4.61 5.44 -11.62
N ALA A 328 5.30 4.31 -11.84
CA ALA A 328 6.61 4.21 -12.49
C ALA A 328 6.96 2.79 -12.91
N PHE A 329 7.65 2.63 -14.04
CA PHE A 329 8.39 1.42 -14.41
C PHE A 329 9.91 1.66 -14.41
N SER A 330 10.69 0.65 -14.03
CA SER A 330 12.16 0.68 -14.08
C SER A 330 12.77 -0.69 -14.36
N TYR A 331 13.56 -0.85 -15.42
CA TYR A 331 14.10 -2.17 -15.79
C TYR A 331 15.14 -2.71 -14.78
N LYS A 332 16.18 -1.95 -14.43
CA LYS A 332 17.27 -2.38 -13.49
C LYS A 332 17.48 -1.45 -12.29
N GLY A 333 17.20 -0.16 -12.48
CA GLY A 333 17.24 0.82 -11.40
C GLY A 333 16.05 0.67 -10.44
N ASP A 334 16.13 1.28 -9.27
CA ASP A 334 15.13 1.10 -8.22
C ASP A 334 13.85 1.93 -8.48
N ALA A 335 12.68 1.39 -8.15
CA ALA A 335 11.38 2.06 -8.21
C ALA A 335 10.95 2.52 -6.80
N ILE A 336 11.05 3.83 -6.53
CA ILE A 336 10.99 4.38 -5.16
C ILE A 336 9.94 5.49 -5.00
N ASN A 337 9.00 5.31 -4.07
CA ASN A 337 8.00 6.33 -3.66
C ASN A 337 7.15 6.89 -4.81
N ASN A 338 6.84 6.08 -5.83
CA ASN A 338 5.94 6.47 -6.91
C ASN A 338 4.48 6.27 -6.50
N THR A 339 3.52 6.89 -7.19
CA THR A 339 2.11 6.85 -6.80
C THR A 339 1.17 6.72 -8.01
N LEU A 340 0.20 5.83 -7.90
CA LEU A 340 -0.94 5.69 -8.79
C LEU A 340 -2.24 5.98 -8.02
N THR A 341 -3.09 6.85 -8.54
CA THR A 341 -4.44 7.12 -8.00
C THR A 341 -5.50 6.91 -9.07
N ILE A 342 -6.46 6.02 -8.83
CA ILE A 342 -7.58 5.74 -9.72
C ILE A 342 -8.91 6.09 -9.03
N SER A 343 -9.67 6.97 -9.67
CA SER A 343 -10.92 7.59 -9.17
C SER A 343 -12.01 7.69 -10.25
N GLY A 344 -11.84 6.92 -11.32
CA GLY A 344 -12.71 6.88 -12.49
C GLY A 344 -12.01 6.19 -13.66
N GLY A 345 -12.78 5.77 -14.65
CA GLY A 345 -12.28 5.09 -15.86
C GLY A 345 -12.00 3.59 -15.66
N THR A 346 -11.49 2.95 -16.72
CA THR A 346 -11.23 1.50 -16.76
C THR A 346 -9.81 1.18 -17.21
N VAL A 347 -9.11 0.38 -16.40
CA VAL A 347 -7.86 -0.31 -16.73
C VAL A 347 -8.20 -1.76 -17.07
N ASP A 348 -7.79 -2.22 -18.25
CA ASP A 348 -8.04 -3.58 -18.71
C ASP A 348 -6.94 -4.58 -18.30
N GLY A 349 -5.71 -4.12 -18.05
CA GLY A 349 -4.60 -4.90 -17.50
C GLY A 349 -4.33 -4.67 -16.01
N TYR A 350 -3.06 -4.77 -15.61
CA TYR A 350 -2.59 -4.57 -14.24
C TYR A 350 -2.50 -3.10 -13.85
N ALA A 351 -2.57 -2.82 -12.54
CA ALA A 351 -2.35 -1.49 -11.98
C ALA A 351 -1.33 -1.55 -10.83
N SER A 352 -0.29 -0.70 -10.87
CA SER A 352 0.71 -0.66 -9.78
C SER A 352 1.08 0.76 -9.29
N GLY A 353 1.41 0.89 -8.01
CA GLY A 353 1.98 2.14 -7.47
C GLY A 353 3.37 2.44 -8.03
N GLY A 354 4.14 1.38 -8.33
CA GLY A 354 5.41 1.39 -9.04
C GLY A 354 5.90 -0.04 -9.26
N SER A 355 6.62 -0.30 -10.35
CA SER A 355 7.14 -1.61 -10.71
C SER A 355 8.61 -1.56 -11.12
N SER A 356 9.30 -2.68 -10.95
CA SER A 356 10.65 -2.88 -11.49
C SER A 356 10.94 -4.33 -11.80
N ASP A 357 11.79 -4.57 -12.80
CA ASP A 357 12.18 -5.93 -13.16
C ASP A 357 13.33 -6.44 -12.28
N ALA A 358 14.46 -5.71 -12.23
CA ALA A 358 15.63 -6.06 -11.39
C ALA A 358 15.98 -5.02 -10.30
N GLY A 359 15.15 -3.99 -10.12
CA GLY A 359 15.29 -2.94 -9.11
C GLY A 359 14.77 -3.30 -7.72
N ALA A 360 15.11 -2.48 -6.71
CA ALA A 360 14.40 -2.51 -5.43
C ALA A 360 13.09 -1.74 -5.59
N VAL A 361 12.01 -2.24 -4.99
CA VAL A 361 10.67 -1.65 -5.14
C VAL A 361 10.16 -1.21 -3.77
N THR A 362 10.28 0.09 -3.48
CA THR A 362 10.14 0.61 -2.11
C THR A 362 9.18 1.80 -2.01
N GLY A 363 8.24 1.74 -1.07
CA GLY A 363 7.39 2.87 -0.67
C GLY A 363 6.39 3.35 -1.72
N ASN A 364 6.15 2.57 -2.78
CA ASN A 364 5.22 2.92 -3.85
C ASN A 364 3.76 2.70 -3.40
N ILE A 365 2.83 3.51 -3.92
CA ILE A 365 1.44 3.56 -3.43
C ILE A 365 0.45 3.45 -4.60
N ILE A 366 -0.49 2.50 -4.52
CA ILE A 366 -1.73 2.53 -5.32
C ILE A 366 -2.92 2.93 -4.44
N THR A 367 -3.73 3.87 -4.92
CA THR A 367 -5.00 4.29 -4.28
C THR A 367 -6.15 4.15 -5.26
N ILE A 368 -7.20 3.44 -4.84
CA ILE A 368 -8.40 3.14 -5.62
C ILE A 368 -9.61 3.68 -4.84
N SER A 369 -10.48 4.39 -5.56
CA SER A 369 -11.65 5.07 -5.01
C SER A 369 -12.86 4.91 -5.94
N GLU A 370 -13.99 5.51 -5.56
CA GLU A 370 -15.25 5.41 -6.30
C GLU A 370 -15.08 5.57 -7.82
N ASN A 371 -15.82 4.76 -8.60
CA ASN A 371 -15.83 4.74 -10.06
C ASN A 371 -14.54 4.25 -10.76
N GLY A 372 -13.42 4.05 -10.05
CA GLY A 372 -12.25 3.36 -10.61
C GLY A 372 -12.54 1.88 -10.88
N THR A 373 -12.14 1.37 -12.05
CA THR A 373 -12.24 -0.05 -12.41
C THR A 373 -10.88 -0.57 -12.88
N ILE A 374 -10.36 -1.62 -12.24
CA ILE A 374 -9.20 -2.40 -12.70
C ILE A 374 -9.68 -3.82 -12.95
N LYS A 375 -9.38 -4.41 -14.12
CA LYS A 375 -9.85 -5.77 -14.44
C LYS A 375 -8.93 -6.89 -13.95
N ASN A 376 -7.66 -6.60 -13.69
CA ASN A 376 -6.67 -7.56 -13.20
C ASN A 376 -6.21 -7.17 -11.76
N ASP A 377 -5.05 -7.66 -11.32
CA ASP A 377 -4.50 -7.36 -9.99
C ASP A 377 -4.12 -5.88 -9.82
N ALA A 378 -4.22 -5.43 -8.57
CA ALA A 378 -3.87 -4.09 -8.11
C ALA A 378 -2.78 -4.15 -7.04
N VAL A 379 -1.61 -3.55 -7.29
CA VAL A 379 -0.39 -3.79 -6.51
C VAL A 379 0.22 -2.48 -5.99
N GLY A 380 0.60 -2.40 -4.71
CA GLY A 380 1.34 -1.24 -4.19
C GLY A 380 2.72 -1.11 -4.84
N GLY A 381 3.50 -2.19 -4.84
CA GLY A 381 4.77 -2.31 -5.56
C GLY A 381 5.01 -3.71 -6.13
N LEU A 382 5.41 -3.80 -7.40
CA LEU A 382 5.62 -5.05 -8.14
C LEU A 382 7.10 -5.29 -8.51
N LEU A 383 7.62 -6.48 -8.23
CA LEU A 383 8.95 -6.95 -8.63
C LEU A 383 8.85 -8.21 -9.53
N SER A 384 9.31 -8.13 -10.78
CA SER A 384 9.03 -9.16 -11.80
C SER A 384 10.16 -10.19 -12.02
N GLU A 385 11.43 -9.79 -12.07
CA GLU A 385 12.59 -10.65 -12.40
C GLU A 385 13.75 -10.58 -11.37
N GLY A 386 13.55 -9.85 -10.27
CA GLY A 386 14.66 -9.30 -9.47
C GLY A 386 14.83 -9.85 -8.07
N THR A 387 16.08 -9.82 -7.58
CA THR A 387 16.51 -10.35 -6.26
C THR A 387 16.74 -9.28 -5.19
N LYS A 388 16.23 -8.05 -5.38
CA LYS A 388 16.39 -6.93 -4.42
C LYS A 388 15.24 -6.79 -3.41
N GLY A 389 14.09 -7.43 -3.66
CA GLY A 389 12.91 -7.40 -2.77
C GLY A 389 12.00 -6.17 -2.88
N THR A 390 10.82 -6.29 -2.29
CA THR A 390 9.78 -5.26 -2.16
C THR A 390 9.67 -4.78 -0.71
N SER A 391 9.54 -3.47 -0.46
CA SER A 391 9.44 -2.95 0.91
C SER A 391 8.52 -1.73 1.10
N GLY A 392 7.66 -1.77 2.13
CA GLY A 392 6.86 -0.61 2.57
C GLY A 392 5.86 -0.05 1.55
N ASN A 393 5.54 -0.81 0.50
CA ASN A 393 4.60 -0.40 -0.54
C ASN A 393 3.15 -0.55 -0.04
N GLN A 394 2.22 0.21 -0.61
CA GLN A 394 0.86 0.34 -0.08
C GLN A 394 -0.22 0.20 -1.15
N ALA A 395 -1.27 -0.57 -0.86
CA ALA A 395 -2.49 -0.60 -1.66
C ALA A 395 -3.69 -0.16 -0.82
N ILE A 396 -4.40 0.88 -1.27
CA ILE A 396 -5.48 1.52 -0.53
C ILE A 396 -6.75 1.48 -1.38
N MET A 397 -7.78 0.76 -0.93
CA MET A 397 -9.05 0.63 -1.63
C MET A 397 -10.20 1.18 -0.78
N THR A 398 -10.78 2.28 -1.24
CA THR A 398 -11.86 3.04 -0.58
C THR A 398 -13.19 2.97 -1.34
N GLY A 399 -13.17 2.43 -2.56
CA GLY A 399 -14.28 2.37 -3.50
C GLY A 399 -13.81 1.74 -4.81
N GLY A 400 -14.65 1.79 -5.84
CA GLY A 400 -14.32 1.23 -7.16
C GLY A 400 -14.34 -0.29 -7.18
N SER A 401 -13.68 -0.88 -8.19
CA SER A 401 -13.60 -2.33 -8.36
C SER A 401 -12.24 -2.82 -8.84
N VAL A 402 -11.87 -4.01 -8.37
CA VAL A 402 -10.65 -4.75 -8.75
C VAL A 402 -11.07 -6.16 -9.16
N GLY A 403 -10.77 -6.55 -10.41
CA GLY A 403 -11.14 -7.85 -10.95
C GLY A 403 -10.21 -9.00 -10.54
N GLY A 404 -8.96 -8.67 -10.18
CA GLY A 404 -7.99 -9.59 -9.60
C GLY A 404 -7.73 -9.35 -8.10
N ASN A 405 -6.55 -9.73 -7.64
CA ASN A 405 -6.10 -9.57 -6.25
C ASN A 405 -5.74 -8.12 -5.91
N LEU A 406 -5.70 -7.81 -4.61
CA LEU A 406 -5.19 -6.55 -4.09
C LEU A 406 -4.00 -6.81 -3.15
N ILE A 407 -2.81 -6.35 -3.56
CA ILE A 407 -1.53 -6.76 -2.98
C ILE A 407 -0.72 -5.52 -2.54
N GLY A 408 -0.15 -5.52 -1.34
CA GLY A 408 0.73 -4.43 -0.90
C GLY A 408 2.07 -4.45 -1.64
N GLY A 409 2.81 -5.57 -1.53
CA GLY A 409 4.02 -5.85 -2.32
C GLY A 409 3.93 -7.23 -2.99
N TYR A 410 4.12 -7.31 -4.31
CA TYR A 410 4.11 -8.55 -5.07
C TYR A 410 5.49 -8.84 -5.66
N ILE A 411 5.99 -10.05 -5.47
CA ILE A 411 7.18 -10.58 -6.13
C ILE A 411 6.79 -11.83 -6.92
N MET A 412 7.05 -11.83 -8.23
CA MET A 412 6.66 -12.93 -9.15
C MET A 412 7.70 -14.07 -9.26
N ILE A 413 8.88 -13.91 -8.64
CA ILE A 413 10.00 -14.87 -8.69
C ILE A 413 10.73 -14.97 -7.34
N SER A 414 11.72 -15.86 -7.25
CA SER A 414 12.58 -16.00 -6.07
C SER A 414 13.36 -14.72 -5.72
N SER A 415 12.99 -14.08 -4.61
CA SER A 415 13.60 -12.85 -4.12
C SER A 415 13.66 -12.88 -2.59
N PRO A 416 14.74 -12.39 -1.94
CA PRO A 416 15.02 -12.73 -0.55
C PRO A 416 14.07 -12.08 0.48
N SER A 417 13.28 -11.06 0.12
CA SER A 417 12.41 -10.37 1.09
C SER A 417 11.26 -9.59 0.46
N ASN A 418 10.07 -9.75 1.03
CA ASN A 418 8.88 -8.97 0.80
C ASN A 418 8.39 -8.40 2.15
N ALA A 419 8.73 -7.14 2.46
CA ALA A 419 8.75 -6.62 3.83
C ALA A 419 7.89 -5.36 4.10
N ASP A 420 7.19 -5.32 5.23
CA ASP A 420 6.48 -4.13 5.76
C ASP A 420 5.42 -3.51 4.81
N ASN A 421 4.96 -4.23 3.77
CA ASN A 421 3.97 -3.72 2.82
C ASN A 421 2.55 -3.79 3.41
N THR A 422 1.66 -2.89 2.99
CA THR A 422 0.34 -2.72 3.62
C THR A 422 -0.82 -2.67 2.64
N VAL A 423 -1.93 -3.35 2.95
CA VAL A 423 -3.21 -3.18 2.27
C VAL A 423 -4.28 -2.67 3.24
N THR A 424 -5.04 -1.66 2.81
CA THR A 424 -6.20 -1.12 3.55
C THR A 424 -7.43 -1.13 2.65
N VAL A 425 -8.48 -1.83 3.06
CA VAL A 425 -9.74 -2.00 2.33
C VAL A 425 -10.90 -1.50 3.19
N THR A 426 -11.56 -0.44 2.72
CA THR A 426 -12.67 0.24 3.44
C THR A 426 -13.89 0.52 2.55
N GLY A 427 -13.86 0.12 1.28
CA GLY A 427 -14.98 0.22 0.35
C GLY A 427 -14.65 -0.38 -1.01
N GLY A 428 -15.67 -0.52 -1.88
CA GLY A 428 -15.53 -1.08 -3.23
C GLY A 428 -15.89 -2.57 -3.32
N THR A 429 -15.63 -3.18 -4.48
CA THR A 429 -16.01 -4.58 -4.80
C THR A 429 -14.91 -5.32 -5.53
N PHE A 430 -14.68 -6.59 -5.20
CA PHE A 430 -13.75 -7.45 -5.94
C PHE A 430 -14.45 -8.40 -6.93
N GLY A 431 -13.70 -8.95 -7.88
CA GLY A 431 -14.09 -10.03 -8.80
C GLY A 431 -14.35 -11.37 -8.10
N GLU A 432 -14.53 -12.45 -8.88
CA GLU A 432 -14.69 -13.80 -8.31
C GLU A 432 -13.31 -14.40 -7.93
N GLU A 433 -13.24 -15.19 -6.85
CA GLU A 433 -12.02 -15.85 -6.31
C GLU A 433 -10.84 -14.92 -5.89
N THR A 434 -10.99 -13.61 -6.05
CA THR A 434 -10.02 -12.55 -5.71
C THR A 434 -9.64 -12.47 -4.23
N SER A 435 -8.35 -12.42 -3.95
CA SER A 435 -7.79 -12.43 -2.59
C SER A 435 -7.03 -11.14 -2.23
N VAL A 436 -6.77 -10.93 -0.94
CA VAL A 436 -6.11 -9.72 -0.41
C VAL A 436 -4.86 -10.09 0.39
N TYR A 437 -3.70 -9.57 -0.02
CA TYR A 437 -2.38 -9.94 0.52
C TYR A 437 -1.57 -8.72 0.96
N GLY A 438 -1.07 -8.68 2.19
CA GLY A 438 -0.17 -7.59 2.62
C GLY A 438 1.13 -7.61 1.81
N GLY A 439 1.74 -8.78 1.71
CA GLY A 439 2.76 -9.12 0.72
C GLY A 439 2.51 -10.52 0.15
N TYR A 440 2.82 -10.72 -1.12
CA TYR A 440 2.79 -12.02 -1.80
C TYR A 440 4.15 -12.29 -2.46
N THR A 441 4.75 -13.45 -2.21
CA THR A 441 5.93 -13.93 -2.96
C THR A 441 5.78 -15.41 -3.28
N GLU A 442 6.18 -15.84 -4.47
CA GLU A 442 6.28 -17.28 -4.79
C GLU A 442 7.41 -17.95 -4.00
N GLU A 443 8.52 -17.25 -3.82
CA GLU A 443 9.74 -17.78 -3.20
C GLU A 443 10.46 -16.59 -2.52
N GLY A 444 10.56 -16.58 -1.19
CA GLY A 444 11.13 -15.49 -0.39
C GLY A 444 10.57 -15.34 1.03
N ASP A 445 11.24 -14.53 1.86
CA ASP A 445 10.71 -14.19 3.19
C ASP A 445 9.59 -13.14 3.10
N ALA A 446 8.38 -13.47 3.57
CA ALA A 446 7.28 -12.52 3.72
C ALA A 446 7.24 -12.01 5.17
N SER A 447 7.60 -10.75 5.43
CA SER A 447 7.81 -10.24 6.80
C SER A 447 7.14 -8.90 7.10
N GLY A 448 6.55 -8.75 8.29
CA GLY A 448 5.98 -7.49 8.79
C GLY A 448 4.79 -6.92 8.01
N ASN A 449 4.33 -7.59 6.95
CA ASN A 449 3.28 -7.09 6.06
C ASN A 449 1.92 -7.06 6.77
N LYS A 450 1.03 -6.16 6.34
CA LYS A 450 -0.22 -5.89 7.04
C LYS A 450 -1.43 -5.76 6.11
N VAL A 451 -2.53 -6.41 6.46
CA VAL A 451 -3.85 -6.21 5.86
C VAL A 451 -4.83 -5.63 6.88
N THR A 452 -5.71 -4.72 6.45
CA THR A 452 -6.82 -4.20 7.26
C THR A 452 -8.08 -4.10 6.41
N ILE A 453 -9.15 -4.78 6.82
CA ILE A 453 -10.43 -4.86 6.10
C ILE A 453 -11.56 -4.34 7.01
N GLN A 454 -12.40 -3.48 6.46
CA GLN A 454 -13.55 -2.89 7.13
C GLN A 454 -14.74 -2.77 6.16
N ASP A 455 -15.89 -3.31 6.55
CA ASP A 455 -17.18 -3.17 5.84
C ASP A 455 -17.19 -3.59 4.36
N VAL A 456 -16.29 -4.50 3.96
CA VAL A 456 -16.15 -5.03 2.59
C VAL A 456 -16.13 -6.57 2.56
N THR A 457 -16.70 -7.13 1.48
CA THR A 457 -16.61 -8.56 1.14
C THR A 457 -15.37 -8.84 0.29
N VAL A 458 -14.47 -9.70 0.77
CA VAL A 458 -13.38 -10.33 0.00
C VAL A 458 -13.86 -11.69 -0.51
N ASN A 459 -13.67 -11.95 -1.80
CA ASN A 459 -14.25 -13.12 -2.47
C ASN A 459 -13.38 -14.39 -2.43
N GLY A 460 -12.10 -14.26 -2.08
CA GLY A 460 -11.16 -15.35 -1.79
C GLY A 460 -10.58 -15.23 -0.38
N TYR A 461 -9.27 -15.37 -0.27
CA TYR A 461 -8.49 -15.33 0.98
C TYR A 461 -8.20 -13.90 1.45
N ALA A 462 -7.95 -13.75 2.75
CA ALA A 462 -7.38 -12.53 3.32
C ALA A 462 -6.15 -12.89 4.17
N GLU A 463 -4.97 -12.36 3.82
CA GLU A 463 -3.71 -12.80 4.42
C GLU A 463 -2.75 -11.63 4.70
N GLY A 464 -2.23 -11.55 5.93
CA GLY A 464 -1.24 -10.53 6.27
C GLY A 464 0.03 -10.63 5.42
N GLY A 465 0.49 -11.85 5.12
CA GLY A 465 1.54 -12.12 4.14
C GLY A 465 1.55 -13.58 3.68
N TYR A 466 1.71 -13.80 2.38
CA TYR A 466 1.82 -15.10 1.72
C TYR A 466 3.27 -15.33 1.26
N SER A 467 3.78 -16.54 1.49
CA SER A 467 4.93 -17.06 0.75
C SER A 467 4.69 -18.47 0.23
N GLY A 468 5.12 -18.75 -0.99
CA GLY A 468 5.25 -20.12 -1.49
C GLY A 468 6.38 -20.85 -0.75
N GLY A 469 7.63 -20.38 -0.83
CA GLY A 469 8.78 -20.92 -0.09
C GLY A 469 9.55 -19.85 0.71
N GLY A 470 10.14 -20.20 1.86
CA GLY A 470 10.83 -19.26 2.77
C GLY A 470 10.09 -18.94 4.08
N SER A 471 10.51 -17.92 4.83
CA SER A 471 9.95 -17.63 6.17
C SER A 471 8.88 -16.54 6.18
N VAL A 472 7.79 -16.80 6.90
CA VAL A 472 6.61 -15.93 7.00
C VAL A 472 6.52 -15.40 8.43
N THR A 473 6.89 -14.13 8.65
CA THR A 473 7.19 -13.63 10.00
C THR A 473 6.55 -12.29 10.35
N GLY A 474 5.88 -12.21 11.51
CA GLY A 474 5.35 -10.96 12.09
C GLY A 474 4.23 -10.28 11.29
N ASN A 475 3.70 -10.91 10.24
CA ASN A 475 2.65 -10.34 9.40
C ASN A 475 1.32 -10.23 10.17
N THR A 476 0.45 -9.29 9.81
CA THR A 476 -0.78 -8.98 10.59
C THR A 476 -2.01 -8.78 9.69
N LEU A 477 -3.09 -9.51 9.98
CA LEU A 477 -4.42 -9.31 9.40
C LEU A 477 -5.38 -8.73 10.45
N ALA A 478 -6.09 -7.67 10.10
CA ALA A 478 -7.16 -7.08 10.92
C ALA A 478 -8.49 -7.00 10.16
N ILE A 479 -9.57 -7.51 10.78
CA ILE A 479 -10.92 -7.55 10.19
C ILE A 479 -11.94 -6.92 11.16
N SER A 480 -12.81 -6.05 10.63
CA SER A 480 -13.70 -5.20 11.42
C SER A 480 -15.01 -4.85 10.70
N GLY A 481 -15.93 -4.16 11.38
CA GLY A 481 -17.21 -3.73 10.79
C GLY A 481 -18.10 -4.91 10.40
N ASN A 482 -18.70 -4.84 9.22
CA ASN A 482 -19.56 -5.87 8.63
C ASN A 482 -18.84 -6.65 7.50
N SER A 483 -17.50 -6.72 7.53
CA SER A 483 -16.70 -7.44 6.52
C SER A 483 -17.08 -8.91 6.34
N TYR A 484 -16.82 -9.47 5.17
CA TYR A 484 -17.01 -10.90 4.91
C TYR A 484 -15.80 -11.45 4.13
N VAL A 485 -15.11 -12.46 4.66
CA VAL A 485 -14.08 -13.21 3.94
C VAL A 485 -14.67 -14.57 3.57
N LYS A 486 -14.73 -14.88 2.26
CA LYS A 486 -15.32 -16.13 1.78
C LYS A 486 -14.47 -17.36 2.07
N GLU A 487 -13.16 -17.24 1.97
CA GLU A 487 -12.23 -18.33 2.28
C GLU A 487 -11.60 -18.13 3.67
N ASN A 488 -10.34 -18.52 3.84
CA ASN A 488 -9.62 -18.44 5.11
C ASN A 488 -9.03 -17.04 5.38
N ALA A 489 -8.74 -16.77 6.66
CA ALA A 489 -8.17 -15.52 7.16
C ALA A 489 -6.89 -15.77 7.98
N TYR A 490 -5.72 -15.45 7.42
CA TYR A 490 -4.42 -15.78 8.05
C TYR A 490 -3.59 -14.54 8.39
N GLY A 491 -2.90 -14.57 9.53
CA GLY A 491 -1.88 -13.54 9.83
C GLY A 491 -0.71 -13.66 8.86
N GLY A 492 -0.31 -14.89 8.54
CA GLY A 492 0.50 -15.21 7.36
C GLY A 492 0.44 -16.71 7.03
N LEU A 493 0.70 -17.04 5.75
CA LEU A 493 0.68 -18.40 5.23
C LEU A 493 2.00 -18.74 4.53
N LEU A 494 2.53 -19.94 4.81
CA LEU A 494 3.60 -20.59 4.05
C LEU A 494 3.02 -21.82 3.32
N TYR A 495 3.23 -21.94 2.01
CA TYR A 495 2.62 -22.99 1.21
C TYR A 495 3.50 -24.25 1.02
N PHE A 496 4.80 -24.08 0.81
CA PHE A 496 5.81 -25.13 0.60
C PHE A 496 6.82 -25.21 1.76
N ALA A 497 7.73 -26.20 1.70
CA ALA A 497 8.33 -26.82 2.89
C ALA A 497 9.77 -26.37 3.23
N ASP A 498 10.04 -25.06 3.35
CA ASP A 498 11.40 -24.56 3.59
C ASP A 498 11.52 -23.24 4.41
N GLY A 499 10.74 -23.10 5.50
CA GLY A 499 10.90 -21.94 6.37
C GLY A 499 10.31 -22.06 7.78
N THR A 500 10.01 -20.90 8.37
CA THR A 500 9.32 -20.77 9.66
C THR A 500 8.11 -19.86 9.53
N VAL A 501 7.05 -20.15 10.27
CA VAL A 501 5.83 -19.32 10.32
C VAL A 501 5.70 -18.79 11.73
N SER A 502 6.17 -17.57 12.00
CA SER A 502 6.29 -17.09 13.38
C SER A 502 5.89 -15.65 13.67
N GLY A 503 5.28 -15.45 14.85
CA GLY A 503 4.85 -14.12 15.33
C GLY A 503 3.72 -13.45 14.54
N ASN A 504 3.12 -14.14 13.56
CA ASN A 504 2.05 -13.62 12.72
C ASN A 504 0.72 -13.50 13.49
N LYS A 505 -0.15 -12.57 13.10
CA LYS A 505 -1.31 -12.15 13.90
C LYS A 505 -2.62 -12.02 13.13
N VAL A 506 -3.72 -12.48 13.72
CA VAL A 506 -5.10 -12.16 13.29
C VAL A 506 -5.85 -11.41 14.39
N LEU A 507 -6.46 -10.28 14.03
CA LEU A 507 -7.27 -9.44 14.91
C LEU A 507 -8.70 -9.35 14.35
N LEU A 508 -9.64 -10.13 14.93
CA LEU A 508 -11.04 -10.12 14.53
C LEU A 508 -11.89 -9.31 15.52
N SER A 509 -12.58 -8.30 15.01
CA SER A 509 -13.42 -7.37 15.81
C SER A 509 -14.86 -7.22 15.29
N GLY A 510 -15.13 -7.69 14.08
CA GLY A 510 -16.43 -7.65 13.42
C GLY A 510 -16.40 -8.51 12.16
N GLY A 511 -17.52 -8.59 11.45
CA GLY A 511 -17.65 -9.35 10.21
C GLY A 511 -17.71 -10.88 10.39
N THR A 512 -17.57 -11.60 9.28
CA THR A 512 -17.54 -13.07 9.22
C THR A 512 -16.35 -13.56 8.40
N VAL A 513 -15.69 -14.61 8.88
CA VAL A 513 -14.80 -15.46 8.09
C VAL A 513 -15.53 -16.79 7.89
N SER A 514 -15.79 -17.17 6.63
CA SER A 514 -16.52 -18.41 6.32
C SER A 514 -15.59 -19.64 6.40
N GLY A 515 -14.31 -19.46 6.03
CA GLY A 515 -13.27 -20.46 6.27
C GLY A 515 -12.74 -20.48 7.72
N GLN A 516 -11.52 -20.99 7.85
CA GLN A 516 -10.75 -20.98 9.09
C GLN A 516 -10.03 -19.65 9.29
N ALA A 517 -9.66 -19.35 10.54
CA ALA A 517 -8.74 -18.27 10.86
C ALA A 517 -7.58 -18.75 11.73
N ALA A 518 -6.35 -18.40 11.34
CA ALA A 518 -5.14 -18.79 12.09
C ALA A 518 -4.16 -17.62 12.21
N GLY A 519 -3.51 -17.49 13.38
CA GLY A 519 -2.43 -16.52 13.58
C GLY A 519 -1.33 -16.71 12.54
N GLY A 520 -0.90 -17.95 12.31
CA GLY A 520 -0.06 -18.35 11.19
C GLY A 520 -0.37 -19.78 10.72
N MET A 521 -0.16 -20.05 9.43
CA MET A 521 -0.46 -21.34 8.80
C MET A 521 0.74 -21.83 7.95
N SER A 522 1.05 -23.13 8.06
CA SER A 522 1.93 -23.86 7.12
C SER A 522 1.12 -24.96 6.45
N PHE A 523 1.12 -25.00 5.12
CA PHE A 523 0.37 -26.00 4.38
C PHE A 523 1.14 -27.31 4.21
N LEU A 524 2.41 -27.27 3.79
CA LEU A 524 3.28 -28.44 3.57
C LEU A 524 4.61 -28.31 4.33
N GLY A 525 5.01 -29.37 5.02
CA GLY A 525 6.41 -29.57 5.43
C GLY A 525 6.61 -30.12 6.85
N ASP A 526 7.01 -31.39 6.95
CA ASP A 526 7.27 -32.11 8.21
C ASP A 526 8.25 -31.42 9.18
N ALA A 527 9.06 -30.47 8.71
CA ALA A 527 10.09 -29.78 9.48
C ALA A 527 9.83 -28.27 9.71
N VAL A 528 8.66 -27.75 9.34
CA VAL A 528 8.32 -26.33 9.52
C VAL A 528 7.94 -26.03 10.97
N GLU A 529 8.47 -24.95 11.53
CA GLU A 529 8.08 -24.43 12.85
C GLU A 529 7.00 -23.34 12.71
N VAL A 530 5.77 -23.67 13.11
CA VAL A 530 4.63 -22.73 13.22
C VAL A 530 4.53 -22.28 14.67
N SER A 531 5.18 -21.17 15.03
CA SER A 531 5.43 -20.82 16.43
C SER A 531 5.22 -19.36 16.84
N GLY A 532 4.71 -19.14 18.06
CA GLY A 532 4.52 -17.80 18.63
C GLY A 532 3.48 -16.92 17.89
N ASN A 533 2.66 -17.50 17.02
CA ASN A 533 1.61 -16.79 16.29
C ASN A 533 0.39 -16.53 17.20
N GLU A 534 -0.41 -15.52 16.88
CA GLU A 534 -1.52 -15.04 17.72
C GLU A 534 -2.83 -14.88 16.93
N ILE A 535 -3.96 -15.33 17.49
CA ILE A 535 -5.28 -14.90 17.04
C ILE A 535 -6.09 -14.34 18.22
N THR A 536 -6.55 -13.10 18.07
CA THR A 536 -7.36 -12.39 19.07
C THR A 536 -8.73 -12.06 18.49
N VAL A 537 -9.77 -12.65 19.09
CA VAL A 537 -11.18 -12.49 18.71
C VAL A 537 -11.92 -11.67 19.76
N THR A 538 -12.42 -10.51 19.34
CA THR A 538 -13.20 -9.57 20.17
C THR A 538 -14.65 -9.40 19.67
N GLY A 539 -14.92 -9.79 18.42
CA GLY A 539 -16.23 -9.74 17.79
C GLY A 539 -16.25 -10.57 16.50
N GLY A 540 -17.32 -10.48 15.73
CA GLY A 540 -17.49 -11.20 14.46
C GLY A 540 -17.86 -12.69 14.60
N THR A 541 -17.77 -13.42 13.50
CA THR A 541 -18.03 -14.87 13.41
C THR A 541 -16.91 -15.59 12.65
N ILE A 542 -16.53 -16.79 13.08
CA ILE A 542 -15.64 -17.69 12.35
C ILE A 542 -16.40 -19.01 12.17
N GLU A 543 -16.69 -19.35 10.91
CA GLU A 543 -17.64 -20.43 10.60
C GLU A 543 -17.04 -21.83 10.60
N GLU A 544 -15.71 -21.94 10.48
CA GLU A 544 -14.94 -23.15 10.74
C GLU A 544 -14.10 -23.03 12.04
N GLY A 545 -12.76 -23.02 11.94
CA GLY A 545 -11.84 -23.18 13.07
C GLY A 545 -10.97 -21.96 13.39
N VAL A 546 -10.62 -21.81 14.66
CA VAL A 546 -9.69 -20.83 15.23
C VAL A 546 -8.42 -21.54 15.68
N TYR A 547 -7.27 -21.07 15.18
CA TYR A 547 -5.96 -21.65 15.48
C TYR A 547 -4.97 -20.57 15.89
N GLY A 548 -4.20 -20.78 16.96
CA GLY A 548 -3.03 -19.92 17.21
C GLY A 548 -2.00 -20.12 16.09
N GLY A 549 -1.62 -21.37 15.85
CA GLY A 549 -0.84 -21.81 14.70
C GLY A 549 -1.35 -23.14 14.13
N LEU A 550 -1.32 -23.29 12.80
CA LEU A 550 -1.76 -24.49 12.09
C LEU A 550 -0.64 -25.04 11.19
N ALA A 551 -0.24 -26.28 11.42
CA ALA A 551 0.72 -27.04 10.63
C ALA A 551 -0.01 -28.22 9.94
N GLN A 552 -0.50 -27.99 8.72
CA GLN A 552 -1.63 -28.74 8.16
C GLN A 552 -1.28 -30.12 7.57
N LEU A 553 -0.11 -30.28 6.95
CA LEU A 553 0.38 -31.56 6.39
C LEU A 553 1.82 -31.85 6.84
N GLY A 554 2.15 -31.43 8.06
CA GLY A 554 3.45 -31.62 8.70
C GLY A 554 3.98 -30.37 9.40
N GLY A 555 4.97 -30.57 10.27
CA GLY A 555 5.62 -29.51 11.05
C GLY A 555 5.12 -29.44 12.50
N ASN A 556 5.76 -28.58 13.29
CA ASN A 556 5.45 -28.34 14.70
C ASN A 556 4.56 -27.09 14.86
N ALA A 557 3.55 -27.17 15.72
CA ALA A 557 2.68 -26.04 16.06
C ALA A 557 2.83 -25.68 17.56
N SER A 558 3.87 -24.91 17.89
CA SER A 558 4.31 -24.72 19.29
C SER A 558 4.36 -23.27 19.79
N GLY A 559 3.92 -23.04 21.02
CA GLY A 559 3.98 -21.73 21.68
C GLY A 559 3.04 -20.65 21.11
N ASN A 560 2.04 -21.04 20.33
CA ASN A 560 1.06 -20.12 19.74
C ASN A 560 -0.05 -19.75 20.74
N THR A 561 -0.75 -18.65 20.49
CA THR A 561 -1.78 -18.11 21.40
C THR A 561 -3.12 -17.86 20.71
N VAL A 562 -4.20 -18.35 21.31
CA VAL A 562 -5.59 -17.97 21.00
C VAL A 562 -6.16 -17.15 22.15
N THR A 563 -6.78 -16.02 21.85
CA THR A 563 -7.50 -15.19 22.83
C THR A 563 -8.90 -14.87 22.33
N ILE A 564 -9.93 -15.31 23.06
CA ILE A 564 -11.34 -15.07 22.72
C ILE A 564 -12.01 -14.30 23.86
N SER A 565 -12.54 -13.14 23.52
CA SER A 565 -13.28 -12.24 24.44
C SER A 565 -14.70 -11.92 23.96
N GLY A 566 -14.99 -12.17 22.68
CA GLY A 566 -16.30 -11.98 22.07
C GLY A 566 -16.42 -12.79 20.78
N GLY A 567 -17.41 -12.45 19.95
CA GLY A 567 -17.69 -13.12 18.68
C GLY A 567 -18.38 -14.49 18.81
N THR A 568 -18.53 -15.18 17.69
CA THR A 568 -19.10 -16.54 17.59
C THR A 568 -18.14 -17.49 16.88
N ILE A 569 -17.81 -18.61 17.52
CA ILE A 569 -16.98 -19.69 16.94
C ILE A 569 -17.84 -20.93 16.70
N ASN A 570 -17.69 -21.54 15.53
CA ASN A 570 -18.47 -22.71 15.13
C ASN A 570 -17.77 -24.06 15.40
N LYS A 571 -16.55 -24.30 14.92
CA LYS A 571 -15.96 -25.67 14.92
C LYS A 571 -14.83 -25.90 15.89
N TYR A 572 -13.74 -25.13 15.80
CA TYR A 572 -12.50 -25.46 16.50
C TYR A 572 -11.92 -24.24 17.21
N VAL A 573 -11.36 -24.45 18.39
CA VAL A 573 -10.55 -23.49 19.14
C VAL A 573 -9.33 -24.24 19.64
N TYR A 574 -8.28 -24.25 18.83
CA TYR A 574 -7.04 -24.98 19.08
C TYR A 574 -5.89 -23.98 19.31
N GLY A 575 -5.18 -24.07 20.44
CA GLY A 575 -4.00 -23.23 20.67
C GLY A 575 -2.94 -23.43 19.59
N GLY A 576 -2.65 -24.69 19.26
CA GLY A 576 -1.91 -25.12 18.08
C GLY A 576 -2.48 -26.40 17.48
N SER A 577 -2.16 -26.71 16.23
CA SER A 577 -2.58 -27.94 15.54
C SER A 577 -1.48 -28.43 14.60
N ALA A 578 -1.07 -29.69 14.72
CA ALA A 578 -0.04 -30.32 13.89
C ALA A 578 -0.44 -31.76 13.52
N ASP A 579 -0.34 -32.10 12.23
CA ASP A 579 -0.79 -33.41 11.72
C ASP A 579 0.22 -34.55 11.97
N SER A 580 1.53 -34.31 11.76
CA SER A 580 2.62 -35.28 11.97
C SER A 580 3.66 -34.87 13.02
N GLY A 581 3.70 -33.60 13.42
CA GLY A 581 4.65 -33.05 14.39
C GLY A 581 4.01 -32.65 15.72
N THR A 582 4.79 -32.03 16.61
CA THR A 582 4.36 -31.69 17.98
C THR A 582 3.42 -30.48 18.02
N ALA A 583 2.45 -30.50 18.92
CA ALA A 583 1.60 -29.35 19.24
C ALA A 583 1.80 -28.94 20.71
N SER A 584 2.86 -28.17 21.02
CA SER A 584 3.34 -27.97 22.40
C SER A 584 3.25 -26.53 22.92
N ASN A 585 3.12 -26.36 24.23
CA ASN A 585 3.24 -25.07 24.94
C ASN A 585 2.28 -23.96 24.45
N ASN A 586 1.23 -24.31 23.71
CA ASN A 586 0.25 -23.35 23.19
C ASN A 586 -0.70 -22.87 24.31
N THR A 587 -1.19 -21.65 24.20
CA THR A 587 -2.06 -21.03 25.21
C THR A 587 -3.41 -20.64 24.62
N VAL A 588 -4.50 -20.97 25.31
CA VAL A 588 -5.86 -20.53 24.98
C VAL A 588 -6.43 -19.71 26.13
N ASN A 589 -6.82 -18.46 25.86
CA ASN A 589 -7.39 -17.53 26.83
C ASN A 589 -8.86 -17.25 26.51
N ILE A 590 -9.79 -17.67 27.38
CA ILE A 590 -11.23 -17.48 27.18
C ILE A 590 -11.77 -16.47 28.20
N TYR A 591 -12.05 -15.26 27.73
CA TYR A 591 -12.70 -14.18 28.49
C TYR A 591 -14.20 -14.04 28.15
N GLY A 592 -14.66 -14.63 27.04
CA GLY A 592 -16.05 -14.53 26.58
C GLY A 592 -16.25 -15.20 25.22
N GLY A 593 -17.28 -14.75 24.48
CA GLY A 593 -17.66 -15.28 23.16
C GLY A 593 -18.76 -16.33 23.21
N THR A 594 -19.30 -16.68 22.03
CA THR A 594 -20.33 -17.71 21.83
C THR A 594 -19.73 -18.91 21.11
N PHE A 595 -19.93 -20.11 21.66
CA PHE A 595 -19.42 -21.37 21.11
C PHE A 595 -20.63 -22.22 20.68
N LYS A 596 -20.53 -22.94 19.55
CA LYS A 596 -21.59 -23.87 19.15
C LYS A 596 -21.47 -25.19 19.91
N SER A 597 -22.56 -25.96 19.93
CA SER A 597 -22.62 -27.26 20.59
C SER A 597 -21.67 -28.31 20.01
N ASP A 598 -21.22 -28.13 18.76
CA ASP A 598 -20.23 -28.98 18.08
C ASP A 598 -18.78 -28.43 18.17
N THR A 599 -18.55 -27.30 18.85
CA THR A 599 -17.22 -26.68 18.95
C THR A 599 -16.27 -27.49 19.83
N ARG A 600 -15.01 -27.72 19.40
CA ARG A 600 -13.98 -28.42 20.18
C ARG A 600 -12.92 -27.45 20.69
N LEU A 601 -12.58 -27.54 21.98
CA LEU A 601 -11.62 -26.68 22.67
C LEU A 601 -10.40 -27.51 23.09
N TYR A 602 -9.27 -27.33 22.39
CA TYR A 602 -8.03 -28.07 22.61
C TYR A 602 -6.82 -27.14 22.81
N GLY A 603 -5.83 -27.58 23.57
CA GLY A 603 -4.59 -26.83 23.76
C GLY A 603 -3.64 -26.97 22.56
N GLY A 604 -3.20 -28.19 22.28
CA GLY A 604 -2.42 -28.50 21.09
C GLY A 604 -2.91 -29.81 20.46
N PHE A 605 -3.54 -29.76 19.28
CA PHE A 605 -4.03 -30.95 18.60
C PHE A 605 -2.90 -31.64 17.82
N SER A 606 -2.41 -32.77 18.36
CA SER A 606 -1.43 -33.70 17.78
C SER A 606 -1.39 -34.98 18.64
N ASP A 607 -0.84 -36.07 18.11
CA ASP A 607 -0.46 -37.25 18.90
C ASP A 607 0.69 -36.96 19.90
N ASP A 608 1.54 -35.96 19.64
CA ASP A 608 2.50 -35.42 20.63
C ASP A 608 2.09 -33.99 21.05
N SER A 609 1.45 -33.92 22.22
CA SER A 609 0.83 -32.71 22.76
C SER A 609 1.23 -32.52 24.22
N SER A 610 1.97 -31.45 24.51
CA SER A 610 2.63 -31.25 25.81
C SER A 610 2.72 -29.77 26.21
N GLY A 611 2.67 -29.48 27.52
CA GLY A 611 2.79 -28.12 28.08
C GLY A 611 1.64 -27.14 27.77
N ASN A 612 0.60 -27.56 27.05
CA ASN A 612 -0.47 -26.66 26.59
C ASN A 612 -1.34 -26.15 27.76
N THR A 613 -1.82 -24.91 27.66
CA THR A 613 -2.44 -24.18 28.78
C THR A 613 -3.80 -23.56 28.41
N LEU A 614 -4.82 -23.81 29.23
CA LEU A 614 -6.11 -23.11 29.19
C LEU A 614 -6.18 -22.10 30.33
N ASN A 615 -6.47 -20.84 30.01
CA ASN A 615 -6.85 -19.81 30.97
C ASN A 615 -8.32 -19.42 30.74
N PHE A 616 -9.16 -19.58 31.75
CA PHE A 616 -10.61 -19.46 31.63
C PHE A 616 -11.15 -18.44 32.64
N TYR A 617 -11.73 -17.34 32.15
CA TYR A 617 -12.10 -16.15 32.93
C TYR A 617 -13.60 -15.81 32.88
N THR A 618 -14.43 -16.73 32.40
CA THR A 618 -15.88 -16.54 32.16
C THR A 618 -16.67 -17.75 32.65
N LYS A 619 -18.00 -17.78 32.47
CA LYS A 619 -18.87 -18.90 32.87
C LYS A 619 -19.99 -19.18 31.86
N GLY A 620 -20.57 -20.37 31.90
CA GLY A 620 -21.72 -20.77 31.07
C GLY A 620 -21.40 -21.19 29.64
N ILE A 621 -20.13 -21.35 29.26
CA ILE A 621 -19.74 -21.82 27.92
C ILE A 621 -20.04 -23.32 27.78
N THR A 622 -20.42 -23.75 26.58
CA THR A 622 -20.63 -25.16 26.22
C THR A 622 -19.79 -25.52 24.98
N VAL A 623 -19.15 -26.68 25.02
CA VAL A 623 -18.34 -27.26 23.92
C VAL A 623 -18.65 -28.75 23.72
N ASP A 624 -18.37 -29.29 22.53
CA ASP A 624 -18.42 -30.74 22.23
C ASP A 624 -17.37 -31.48 23.06
N LYS A 625 -16.12 -31.01 22.98
CA LYS A 625 -14.95 -31.68 23.55
C LYS A 625 -13.97 -30.72 24.21
N LEU A 626 -13.32 -31.24 25.24
CA LEU A 626 -12.20 -30.65 25.95
C LEU A 626 -11.06 -31.68 26.01
N GLY A 627 -9.83 -31.28 25.72
CA GLY A 627 -8.67 -32.17 25.67
C GLY A 627 -7.37 -31.46 25.36
N TYR A 628 -6.25 -32.20 25.37
CA TYR A 628 -4.93 -31.70 24.96
C TYR A 628 -4.44 -30.45 25.73
N PHE A 629 -4.73 -30.38 27.03
CA PHE A 629 -4.24 -29.36 27.96
C PHE A 629 -3.51 -30.03 29.12
N GLN A 630 -2.31 -29.56 29.47
CA GLN A 630 -1.57 -30.00 30.65
C GLN A 630 -1.75 -29.04 31.84
N ASN A 631 -2.12 -27.78 31.58
CA ASN A 631 -2.45 -26.80 32.61
C ASN A 631 -3.85 -26.23 32.35
N LEU A 632 -4.75 -26.25 33.33
CA LEU A 632 -6.06 -25.59 33.24
C LEU A 632 -6.23 -24.63 34.43
N SER A 633 -6.43 -23.35 34.13
CA SER A 633 -6.52 -22.25 35.10
C SER A 633 -7.88 -21.58 35.04
N PHE A 634 -8.74 -21.87 36.02
CA PHE A 634 -10.10 -21.32 36.15
C PHE A 634 -10.14 -20.11 37.08
N TYR A 635 -10.27 -18.92 36.53
CA TYR A 635 -10.47 -17.67 37.26
C TYR A 635 -11.98 -17.45 37.41
N VAL A 636 -12.55 -17.92 38.53
CA VAL A 636 -13.99 -17.96 38.74
C VAL A 636 -14.54 -16.52 38.85
N PRO A 637 -15.47 -16.09 37.97
CA PRO A 637 -16.03 -14.73 38.02
C PRO A 637 -16.64 -14.39 39.39
N GLU A 638 -16.45 -13.16 39.89
CA GLU A 638 -16.90 -12.74 41.23
C GLU A 638 -18.43 -12.89 41.42
N ASP A 639 -19.21 -12.78 40.34
CA ASP A 639 -20.66 -12.97 40.34
C ASP A 639 -21.10 -14.45 40.31
N THR A 640 -20.17 -15.41 40.42
CA THR A 640 -20.50 -16.84 40.43
C THR A 640 -21.13 -17.25 41.76
N THR A 641 -22.21 -18.02 41.65
CA THR A 641 -23.04 -18.49 42.76
C THR A 641 -23.03 -20.02 42.86
N ALA A 642 -23.33 -20.53 44.05
CA ALA A 642 -23.39 -21.97 44.30
C ALA A 642 -24.38 -22.67 43.35
N GLY A 643 -23.95 -23.77 42.73
CA GLY A 643 -24.70 -24.54 41.74
C GLY A 643 -24.48 -24.14 40.28
N GLU A 644 -23.76 -23.04 39.98
CA GLU A 644 -23.44 -22.66 38.59
C GLU A 644 -22.34 -23.56 37.97
N THR A 645 -22.31 -23.59 36.63
CA THR A 645 -21.31 -24.29 35.82
C THR A 645 -20.47 -23.30 35.01
N ILE A 646 -19.15 -23.43 35.11
CA ILE A 646 -18.17 -22.61 34.39
C ILE A 646 -18.03 -23.07 32.93
N LEU A 647 -17.67 -24.34 32.73
CA LEU A 647 -17.54 -24.97 31.41
C LEU A 647 -18.37 -26.27 31.34
N THR A 648 -19.23 -26.37 30.32
CA THR A 648 -19.95 -27.60 29.97
C THR A 648 -19.27 -28.29 28.79
N VAL A 649 -19.06 -29.61 28.89
CA VAL A 649 -18.57 -30.44 27.80
C VAL A 649 -19.63 -31.50 27.49
N THR A 650 -20.19 -31.51 26.28
CA THR A 650 -21.34 -32.38 25.96
C THR A 650 -20.94 -33.80 25.61
N SER A 651 -19.76 -34.00 25.01
CA SER A 651 -19.24 -35.31 24.60
C SER A 651 -18.04 -35.71 25.45
N THR A 652 -16.81 -35.58 24.95
CA THR A 652 -15.60 -36.09 25.62
C THR A 652 -14.87 -34.96 26.35
N ALA A 653 -14.80 -35.04 27.68
CA ALA A 653 -13.86 -34.26 28.47
C ALA A 653 -12.70 -35.15 28.91
N ASP A 654 -11.48 -34.86 28.45
CA ASP A 654 -10.26 -35.50 28.94
C ASP A 654 -9.30 -34.45 29.50
N VAL A 655 -8.92 -34.63 30.77
CA VAL A 655 -7.97 -33.79 31.52
C VAL A 655 -6.95 -34.66 32.26
N SER A 656 -6.69 -35.86 31.75
CA SER A 656 -5.78 -36.83 32.36
C SER A 656 -4.33 -36.33 32.35
N GLY A 657 -3.62 -36.51 33.46
CA GLY A 657 -2.27 -35.99 33.68
C GLY A 657 -2.17 -34.46 33.80
N ALA A 658 -3.28 -33.72 33.72
CA ALA A 658 -3.27 -32.26 33.78
C ALA A 658 -3.23 -31.72 35.22
N SER A 659 -2.68 -30.52 35.38
CA SER A 659 -2.79 -29.73 36.61
C SER A 659 -3.96 -28.74 36.49
N ILE A 660 -5.01 -28.94 37.27
CA ILE A 660 -6.20 -28.09 37.32
C ILE A 660 -6.12 -27.18 38.55
N ARG A 661 -6.14 -25.87 38.28
CA ARG A 661 -6.08 -24.80 39.27
C ARG A 661 -7.26 -23.86 39.14
N ALA A 662 -7.71 -23.31 40.27
CA ALA A 662 -8.75 -22.29 40.31
C ALA A 662 -8.39 -21.13 41.23
N SER A 663 -8.93 -19.95 40.93
CA SER A 663 -8.91 -18.76 41.78
C SER A 663 -10.34 -18.29 42.02
N VAL A 664 -10.66 -17.98 43.28
CA VAL A 664 -11.92 -17.36 43.72
C VAL A 664 -11.64 -16.05 44.45
N TYR A 665 -12.66 -15.22 44.57
CA TYR A 665 -12.62 -13.97 45.33
C TYR A 665 -13.09 -14.21 46.77
N ASP A 666 -12.39 -13.63 47.76
CA ASP A 666 -12.77 -13.69 49.19
C ASP A 666 -14.21 -13.19 49.44
N SER A 667 -14.73 -12.31 48.58
CA SER A 667 -16.09 -11.77 48.62
C SER A 667 -17.19 -12.78 48.26
N MET A 668 -16.85 -13.84 47.51
CA MET A 668 -17.78 -14.82 46.95
C MET A 668 -18.58 -15.54 48.04
N LYS A 669 -19.87 -15.81 47.77
CA LYS A 669 -20.83 -16.33 48.75
C LYS A 669 -21.09 -17.82 48.58
N MET A 670 -20.40 -18.61 49.41
CA MET A 670 -20.57 -20.05 49.53
C MET A 670 -20.52 -20.48 51.01
N SER A 671 -21.33 -21.48 51.35
CA SER A 671 -21.49 -22.10 52.66
C SER A 671 -20.93 -23.53 52.65
N PRO A 672 -20.65 -24.17 53.79
CA PRO A 672 -20.28 -25.59 53.82
C PRO A 672 -21.30 -26.47 53.09
N GLY A 673 -20.83 -27.28 52.15
CA GLY A 673 -21.66 -28.09 51.23
C GLY A 673 -21.99 -27.42 49.89
N ASP A 674 -21.78 -26.11 49.73
CA ASP A 674 -21.95 -25.42 48.45
C ASP A 674 -20.82 -25.78 47.46
N THR A 675 -21.19 -25.92 46.18
CA THR A 675 -20.29 -26.29 45.09
C THR A 675 -20.45 -25.39 43.87
N ILE A 676 -19.40 -25.25 43.06
CA ILE A 676 -19.40 -24.66 41.72
C ILE A 676 -18.82 -25.71 40.77
N THR A 677 -19.49 -26.00 39.65
CA THR A 677 -18.98 -26.97 38.67
C THR A 677 -17.97 -26.27 37.74
N LEU A 678 -16.68 -26.57 37.88
CA LEU A 678 -15.65 -26.04 36.97
C LEU A 678 -15.76 -26.68 35.58
N ILE A 679 -15.96 -28.00 35.54
CA ILE A 679 -16.14 -28.79 34.30
C ILE A 679 -17.33 -29.76 34.48
N ASP A 680 -18.35 -29.66 33.63
CA ASP A 680 -19.51 -30.56 33.54
C ASP A 680 -19.35 -31.50 32.34
N GLY A 681 -18.73 -32.69 32.54
CA GLY A 681 -18.46 -33.68 31.48
C GLY A 681 -19.67 -34.58 31.21
N ARG A 682 -20.69 -34.08 30.53
CA ARG A 682 -22.04 -34.70 30.49
C ARG A 682 -22.13 -36.12 29.94
N SER A 683 -21.18 -36.54 29.11
CA SER A 683 -21.10 -37.90 28.56
C SER A 683 -19.87 -38.68 29.06
N GLY A 684 -19.21 -38.19 30.11
CA GLY A 684 -18.03 -38.79 30.73
C GLY A 684 -16.88 -37.78 30.93
N LEU A 685 -16.23 -37.85 32.09
CA LEU A 685 -14.99 -37.11 32.38
C LEU A 685 -13.82 -38.06 32.62
N THR A 686 -12.88 -38.13 31.69
CA THR A 686 -11.57 -38.78 31.90
C THR A 686 -10.66 -37.79 32.62
N ALA A 687 -10.08 -38.23 33.73
CA ALA A 687 -9.24 -37.41 34.60
C ALA A 687 -8.36 -38.32 35.46
N GLU A 688 -7.58 -39.17 34.79
CA GLU A 688 -6.63 -40.09 35.43
C GLU A 688 -5.31 -39.33 35.70
N ASP A 689 -4.68 -39.56 36.87
CA ASP A 689 -3.47 -38.84 37.32
C ASP A 689 -3.56 -37.29 37.29
N THR A 690 -4.77 -36.72 37.29
CA THR A 690 -5.03 -35.28 37.33
C THR A 690 -4.75 -34.70 38.72
N ASP A 691 -4.05 -33.57 38.77
CA ASP A 691 -3.66 -32.84 39.98
C ASP A 691 -4.59 -31.64 40.21
N TYR A 692 -5.19 -31.55 41.39
CA TYR A 692 -6.19 -30.54 41.76
C TYR A 692 -5.69 -29.63 42.90
N GLY A 693 -5.87 -28.32 42.78
CA GLY A 693 -5.49 -27.39 43.87
C GLY A 693 -5.82 -25.92 43.61
N MET A 694 -5.96 -25.13 44.67
CA MET A 694 -6.22 -23.69 44.53
C MET A 694 -4.97 -22.91 44.11
N MET A 695 -5.15 -21.80 43.40
CA MET A 695 -4.09 -20.83 43.12
C MET A 695 -3.65 -20.13 44.41
N SER A 696 -2.35 -19.79 44.50
CA SER A 696 -1.75 -19.22 45.70
C SER A 696 -2.45 -17.90 46.11
N GLY A 697 -2.93 -17.84 47.34
CA GLY A 697 -3.66 -16.68 47.89
C GLY A 697 -5.12 -16.55 47.45
N SER A 698 -5.65 -17.50 46.66
CA SER A 698 -7.05 -17.50 46.17
C SER A 698 -7.83 -18.74 46.61
N SER A 699 -7.57 -19.28 47.82
CA SER A 699 -8.17 -20.52 48.32
C SER A 699 -9.44 -20.33 49.15
N THR A 700 -10.00 -19.12 49.24
CA THR A 700 -11.03 -18.80 50.24
C THR A 700 -12.19 -17.96 49.71
N VAL A 701 -13.32 -18.12 50.38
CA VAL A 701 -14.62 -17.46 50.13
C VAL A 701 -15.22 -17.02 51.47
N THR A 702 -16.30 -16.23 51.47
CA THR A 702 -16.96 -15.78 52.71
C THR A 702 -18.42 -16.23 52.76
N ASP A 703 -18.82 -16.96 53.80
CA ASP A 703 -20.19 -17.47 53.93
C ASP A 703 -21.24 -16.38 54.24
N ALA A 704 -22.50 -16.81 54.39
CA ALA A 704 -23.62 -15.96 54.75
C ALA A 704 -23.58 -15.41 56.20
N ALA A 705 -22.72 -15.97 57.06
CA ALA A 705 -22.45 -15.50 58.42
C ALA A 705 -21.21 -14.58 58.50
N PHE A 706 -20.63 -14.20 57.35
CA PHE A 706 -19.41 -13.40 57.23
C PHE A 706 -18.15 -14.06 57.81
N LEU A 707 -18.09 -15.40 57.74
CA LEU A 707 -16.92 -16.20 58.10
C LEU A 707 -16.16 -16.63 56.83
N ARG A 708 -14.83 -16.55 56.85
CA ARG A 708 -13.96 -17.02 55.78
C ARG A 708 -13.88 -18.55 55.82
N ARG A 709 -14.05 -19.19 54.67
CA ARG A 709 -13.99 -20.64 54.47
C ARG A 709 -12.92 -20.97 53.43
N GLU A 710 -12.12 -22.01 53.66
CA GLU A 710 -11.29 -22.59 52.60
C GLU A 710 -12.19 -23.37 51.61
N VAL A 711 -11.85 -23.26 50.33
CA VAL A 711 -12.41 -24.05 49.22
C VAL A 711 -11.34 -24.98 48.64
N ASN A 712 -11.77 -26.12 48.11
CA ASN A 712 -10.90 -27.08 47.45
C ASN A 712 -11.49 -27.49 46.08
N ILE A 713 -10.64 -28.04 45.21
CA ILE A 713 -11.05 -28.61 43.92
C ILE A 713 -10.95 -30.13 44.03
N ARG A 714 -11.94 -30.86 43.50
CA ARG A 714 -11.87 -32.31 43.31
C ARG A 714 -12.72 -32.81 42.15
N LYS A 715 -12.54 -34.07 41.79
CA LYS A 715 -13.48 -34.82 40.95
C LYS A 715 -14.73 -35.19 41.76
N ASP A 716 -15.90 -35.13 41.12
CA ASP A 716 -17.18 -35.60 41.64
C ASP A 716 -17.98 -36.27 40.52
N GLY A 717 -17.90 -37.61 40.44
CA GLY A 717 -18.41 -38.34 39.28
C GLY A 717 -17.79 -37.84 37.97
N ASP A 718 -18.63 -37.42 37.03
CA ASP A 718 -18.22 -36.86 35.73
C ASP A 718 -17.99 -35.34 35.76
N LYS A 719 -17.74 -34.76 36.94
CA LYS A 719 -17.47 -33.33 37.13
C LYS A 719 -16.11 -33.06 37.76
N VAL A 720 -15.55 -31.89 37.44
CA VAL A 720 -14.60 -31.21 38.33
C VAL A 720 -15.37 -30.12 39.05
N ILE A 721 -15.36 -30.15 40.38
CA ILE A 721 -16.04 -29.16 41.23
C ILE A 721 -15.05 -28.40 42.10
N LEU A 722 -15.39 -27.15 42.39
CA LEU A 722 -14.87 -26.39 43.52
C LEU A 722 -15.92 -26.44 44.63
N GLU A 723 -15.52 -26.78 45.85
CA GLU A 723 -16.44 -26.94 47.00
C GLU A 723 -15.94 -26.24 48.26
N VAL A 724 -16.87 -25.82 49.12
CA VAL A 724 -16.58 -25.62 50.54
C VAL A 724 -16.90 -26.94 51.26
N PRO A 725 -15.91 -27.65 51.85
CA PRO A 725 -16.18 -28.89 52.59
C PRO A 725 -17.21 -28.71 53.71
N GLU A 726 -18.04 -29.73 53.97
CA GLU A 726 -19.05 -29.68 55.07
C GLU A 726 -18.40 -29.46 56.45
N ASP A 727 -17.17 -29.94 56.64
CA ASP A 727 -16.35 -29.79 57.85
C ASP A 727 -15.40 -28.57 57.81
N SER A 728 -15.49 -27.71 56.78
CA SER A 728 -14.63 -26.54 56.59
C SER A 728 -14.64 -25.62 57.81
N VAL A 729 -13.52 -25.55 58.51
CA VAL A 729 -13.36 -24.78 59.76
C VAL A 729 -13.42 -23.28 59.44
N PRO A 730 -14.37 -22.51 60.02
CA PRO A 730 -14.47 -21.09 59.76
C PRO A 730 -13.32 -20.31 60.39
N SER A 731 -12.80 -19.32 59.67
CA SER A 731 -11.95 -18.27 60.22
C SER A 731 -12.65 -16.92 60.16
N LEU A 732 -12.28 -16.00 61.07
CA LEU A 732 -12.77 -14.62 61.04
C LEU A 732 -12.00 -13.81 60.00
N LEU A 733 -12.70 -12.94 59.25
CA LEU A 733 -12.01 -11.84 58.58
C LEU A 733 -11.35 -10.94 59.65
N SER A 734 -10.18 -10.39 59.32
CA SER A 734 -9.47 -9.40 60.16
C SER A 734 -10.36 -8.23 60.59
N ASP A 735 -11.32 -7.88 59.75
CA ASP A 735 -12.12 -6.67 59.84
C ASP A 735 -13.40 -6.91 60.67
N THR A 736 -13.95 -8.13 60.64
CA THR A 736 -15.04 -8.55 61.54
C THR A 736 -14.52 -9.04 62.90
N LYS A 737 -13.23 -9.37 63.03
CA LYS A 737 -12.58 -9.70 64.30
C LYS A 737 -12.78 -8.62 65.36
N LEU A 738 -12.64 -7.33 65.00
CA LEU A 738 -12.91 -6.20 65.89
C LEU A 738 -14.35 -6.18 66.44
N LEU A 739 -15.33 -6.57 65.62
CA LEU A 739 -16.74 -6.69 66.04
C LEU A 739 -16.97 -7.89 66.96
N ALA A 740 -16.29 -9.01 66.73
CA ALA A 740 -16.36 -10.19 67.60
C ALA A 740 -15.70 -9.92 68.97
N GLU A 741 -14.48 -9.40 68.99
CA GLU A 741 -13.73 -9.07 70.21
C GLU A 741 -14.44 -7.97 71.03
N ALA A 742 -14.97 -6.93 70.38
CA ALA A 742 -15.78 -5.92 71.06
C ALA A 742 -17.08 -6.51 71.64
N ARG A 743 -17.68 -7.52 70.99
CA ARG A 743 -18.89 -8.18 71.49
C ARG A 743 -18.60 -9.04 72.71
N GLU A 744 -17.52 -9.84 72.71
CA GLU A 744 -17.10 -10.58 73.91
C GLU A 744 -16.73 -9.63 75.06
N ALA A 745 -15.93 -8.59 74.82
CA ALA A 745 -15.58 -7.59 75.84
C ALA A 745 -16.82 -6.85 76.39
N SER A 746 -17.83 -6.57 75.55
CA SER A 746 -19.10 -5.99 75.99
C SER A 746 -19.93 -6.96 76.84
N ILE A 747 -19.88 -8.27 76.55
CA ILE A 747 -20.54 -9.31 77.34
C ILE A 747 -19.80 -9.50 78.67
N GLU A 748 -18.46 -9.50 78.68
CA GLU A 748 -17.65 -9.60 79.90
C GLU A 748 -17.88 -8.39 80.81
N THR A 749 -17.98 -7.17 80.26
CA THR A 749 -18.37 -5.99 81.06
C THR A 749 -19.81 -6.06 81.54
N LEU A 750 -20.73 -6.69 80.81
CA LEU A 750 -22.10 -6.96 81.30
C LEU A 750 -22.13 -7.95 82.47
N TRP A 751 -21.29 -8.99 82.43
CA TRP A 751 -21.12 -9.95 83.53
C TRP A 751 -20.48 -9.30 84.75
N ASN A 752 -19.41 -8.53 84.58
CA ASN A 752 -18.81 -7.78 85.68
C ASN A 752 -19.79 -6.75 86.27
N ALA A 753 -20.63 -6.12 85.43
CA ALA A 753 -21.69 -5.23 85.91
C ALA A 753 -22.81 -5.98 86.67
N SER A 754 -23.19 -7.20 86.25
CA SER A 754 -24.19 -8.00 86.97
C SER A 754 -23.67 -8.52 88.31
N ASP A 755 -22.38 -8.88 88.39
CA ASP A 755 -21.70 -9.25 89.64
C ASP A 755 -21.58 -8.03 90.59
N ILE A 756 -21.32 -6.83 90.06
CA ILE A 756 -21.39 -5.56 90.82
C ILE A 756 -22.80 -5.30 91.35
N VAL A 757 -23.86 -5.55 90.55
CA VAL A 757 -25.25 -5.40 91.01
C VAL A 757 -25.61 -6.43 92.09
N PHE A 758 -25.20 -7.70 91.93
CA PHE A 758 -25.37 -8.73 92.97
C PHE A 758 -24.62 -8.36 94.26
N SER A 759 -23.41 -7.83 94.14
CA SER A 759 -22.62 -7.31 95.27
C SER A 759 -23.34 -6.14 95.96
N PHE A 760 -23.89 -5.19 95.19
CA PHE A 760 -24.60 -4.04 95.75
C PHE A 760 -25.88 -4.43 96.49
N VAL A 761 -26.67 -5.37 95.95
CA VAL A 761 -27.88 -5.89 96.61
C VAL A 761 -27.54 -6.61 97.92
N LEU A 762 -26.42 -7.34 97.98
CA LEU A 762 -25.91 -7.94 99.21
C LEU A 762 -25.40 -6.90 100.22
N VAL A 763 -24.69 -5.86 99.76
CA VAL A 763 -24.15 -4.80 100.61
C VAL A 763 -25.26 -3.94 101.23
N ASP A 764 -26.31 -3.60 100.48
CA ASP A 764 -27.42 -2.79 100.99
C ASP A 764 -28.33 -3.58 101.94
N SER A 765 -28.56 -4.87 101.65
CA SER A 765 -29.21 -5.81 102.58
C SER A 765 -28.43 -5.96 103.90
N CYS A 766 -27.09 -5.87 103.86
CA CYS A 766 -26.23 -5.99 105.04
C CYS A 766 -26.14 -4.67 105.85
N ARG A 767 -26.66 -3.56 105.34
CA ARG A 767 -26.62 -2.24 106.02
C ARG A 767 -27.82 -1.90 106.89
N THR A 768 -28.91 -2.68 106.84
CA THR A 768 -30.19 -2.28 107.46
C THR A 768 -30.61 -3.07 108.71
N HIS A 769 -30.35 -4.38 108.82
CA HIS A 769 -30.81 -5.18 109.98
C HIS A 769 -29.83 -6.27 110.48
N PRO A 770 -29.29 -6.16 111.70
CA PRO A 770 -28.39 -7.15 112.29
C PRO A 770 -29.10 -8.10 113.29
N SER A 771 -29.91 -9.05 112.81
CA SER A 771 -30.42 -10.14 113.65
C SER A 771 -30.93 -11.37 112.88
N ALA A 772 -30.51 -12.57 113.31
CA ALA A 772 -30.94 -13.89 112.83
C ALA A 772 -30.63 -14.22 111.34
N ALA A 773 -30.48 -15.49 110.93
CA ALA A 773 -29.98 -16.68 111.62
C ALA A 773 -29.59 -17.73 110.55
N SER A 774 -28.62 -18.59 110.86
CA SER A 774 -28.25 -19.84 110.19
C SER A 774 -29.16 -20.40 109.07
N ILE A 775 -28.57 -20.73 107.91
CA ILE A 775 -28.77 -22.01 107.19
C ILE A 775 -27.80 -22.17 105.98
N PHE A 776 -27.54 -23.42 105.60
CA PHE A 776 -26.75 -23.93 104.46
C PHE A 776 -25.31 -23.45 104.23
N ALA A 777 -24.37 -24.33 104.59
CA ALA A 777 -23.11 -24.49 103.88
C ALA A 777 -23.21 -25.68 102.92
N MET A 778 -22.60 -25.60 101.72
CA MET A 778 -21.87 -26.74 101.15
C MET A 778 -20.87 -26.34 100.05
N LYS A 779 -19.70 -26.99 100.11
CA LYS A 779 -18.74 -27.27 99.03
C LYS A 779 -18.54 -26.22 97.91
N ARG A 780 -17.44 -25.48 98.06
CA ARG A 780 -16.40 -25.54 97.00
C ARG A 780 -15.85 -26.97 96.96
N ASP A 781 -15.71 -27.54 95.78
CA ASP A 781 -14.67 -28.52 95.47
C ASP A 781 -14.06 -28.13 94.11
N ARG A 782 -12.73 -28.16 94.01
CA ARG A 782 -12.01 -27.86 92.76
C ARG A 782 -11.72 -29.16 92.02
N ILE A 783 -11.78 -29.14 90.69
CA ILE A 783 -10.78 -29.81 89.86
C ILE A 783 -10.27 -28.81 88.82
N SER A 784 -8.95 -28.71 88.71
CA SER A 784 -8.26 -28.02 87.60
C SER A 784 -7.54 -29.05 86.77
N ILE A 785 -7.62 -28.96 85.44
CA ILE A 785 -6.73 -29.64 84.51
C ILE A 785 -6.12 -28.60 83.56
N ARG A 786 -4.92 -28.91 83.06
CA ARG A 786 -4.08 -28.06 82.19
C ARG A 786 -4.49 -28.19 80.71
N PRO A 787 -4.05 -27.28 79.84
CA PRO A 787 -4.54 -27.21 78.46
C PRO A 787 -4.01 -28.33 77.56
N ALA A 788 -4.76 -28.57 76.49
CA ALA A 788 -4.24 -28.77 75.14
C ALA A 788 -4.72 -27.58 74.30
#